data_AF-A0A818SG12-F1
#
_entry.id   AF-A0A818SG12-F1
#
_cell.length_a   1.000
_cell.length_b   1.000
_cell.length_c   1.000
_cell.angle_alpha   90.00
_cell.angle_beta   90.00
_cell.angle_gamma   90.00
#
_symmetry.space_group_name_H-M   'P 1'
#
loop_
_entity.id
_entity.type
_entity.pdbx_description
1 polymer ?
#
loop_
_entity_poly.entity_id
_entity_poly.type
_entity_poly.pdbx_seq_one_letter_code
_entity_poly.pdbx_strand_id
1 'polypeptide(L)'
;MAGRFRGQRRQISNGTSENHEANSSPSVSNYNPIAMINKEINGEDCRQLLMKVDTMREILRLEKISLPEIVVVGDQSVGKSSILEAISGIELPRAQNICTRCPLELRMKSAPPDSADYATIRCEGIDEARLNDLSEIPLRVMECTNHLTGNLVNISSKPIFLTVYKRDIHDDLTLVDLPGITRTQMEGQSPTIYQDIVGLIEGCVQHESAVVLHVIPSSVDFSTSESIKICQKYDPRYERQIIAVSKIDKHDKGIAEKLQGIGSGSLCLPLGCVAVLNRKQEEIDAGVSFEEMRRREADFFRTNPAFTDVPQEYLGSQELIKKLVLIQQDRIRCTLPLVIEKVKEKIQTMREELKQIPSVILTETDTRIAFNEILRNYRRAVEQRVQGDYEIKSEKTGEKFNQHAREKWDDRIAYHLKMIGKCTSEEIQKILSKFTSERQKPQVLQSIEENYGGGLPNFPSSNIIQQLYQPYHKQLEKPCKNLVLWVEEYMTACLAYILKTVLPAEATYTLPLSRELNNITKGIIQHSKEKCMESVHQMLEMEEKVFTVNPYYLAIFKKLKPNETAVNGIATASDNMGSSDALIGLQAYCSIVHARIVDHLSQLCDYWFIRNGVLVLDGRLNTALSPADLLKFVVLFIIANGQSSSFVTVENGGLTLNNQDYMYIGTNFWYGANLASQGPGGNRPRLLRELDRLHSLGVDNLRLQAGSEGPNTEPWRIVPSMQPEPGSYDEAVLDGLDFLLYEMNKRQMRAVMCLNNFWHWSGGFGQYVVWAGGANSIPYPGDYDAYELFSARFYELPRAVELFNNHIQFIVKRTNKYNNISYTEDPTIMSWELANEPRRLNLTWVNHTACLLRQLAPKQLITTGVEGSISSKNFSNDHASQCIDYATFHLWVQNWGIYDPHNASVTLPLALEFAKKYIDDHAAYKDKPIVLEEFGISRDNDNHSSTASITVRDKYYEAVFQFAYNHHIPVNFWAYGGEGRPRVPRANWTRGDDFIGDPPHEPQGWYSVYDTDNSTLEIIRHFASMTITKSSANTLVFSIFLHFFIFTIFI
;
A
#
# COMPACT_ATOMS: atom_id res chain seq x y z
N MET A 1 -0.82 66.73 -8.74
CA MET A 1 0.46 66.12 -8.32
C MET A 1 0.34 64.62 -8.51
N ALA A 2 1.34 64.03 -9.18
CA ALA A 2 1.41 62.67 -9.75
C ALA A 2 1.03 61.53 -8.78
N GLY A 3 0.55 60.35 -9.17
CA GLY A 3 0.19 59.75 -10.46
C GLY A 3 -0.45 58.39 -10.16
N ARG A 4 -1.57 58.04 -10.81
CA ARG A 4 -2.25 56.74 -10.69
C ARG A 4 -2.60 56.24 -12.09
N PHE A 5 -2.04 55.11 -12.49
CA PHE A 5 -2.46 54.38 -13.70
C PHE A 5 -3.55 53.37 -13.32
N ARG A 6 -4.76 53.61 -13.85
CA ARG A 6 -5.78 52.60 -14.17
C ARG A 6 -6.26 52.94 -15.59
N GLY A 7 -5.98 52.06 -16.55
CA GLY A 7 -6.44 52.20 -17.93
C GLY A 7 -7.80 51.54 -18.13
N GLN A 8 -8.81 52.34 -18.48
CA GLN A 8 -10.12 51.94 -18.96
C GLN A 8 -10.19 52.01 -20.51
N ARG A 9 -11.10 51.21 -21.05
CA ARG A 9 -11.60 51.13 -22.44
C ARG A 9 -12.03 52.46 -23.07
N ARG A 10 -11.92 52.58 -24.41
CA ARG A 10 -12.97 52.98 -25.39
C ARG A 10 -12.44 52.96 -26.84
N GLN A 11 -13.06 52.18 -27.74
CA GLN A 11 -13.91 52.55 -28.90
C GLN A 11 -13.12 53.14 -30.09
N ILE A 12 -13.35 52.79 -31.37
CA ILE A 12 -14.56 53.01 -32.19
C ILE A 12 -14.54 52.08 -33.44
N SER A 13 -15.72 51.73 -33.95
CA SER A 13 -16.03 50.99 -35.18
C SER A 13 -15.97 51.83 -36.48
N ASN A 14 -15.65 51.22 -37.62
CA ASN A 14 -16.49 51.16 -38.84
C ASN A 14 -15.72 50.61 -40.06
N GLY A 15 -16.35 49.72 -40.83
CA GLY A 15 -15.93 49.36 -42.18
C GLY A 15 -16.26 47.92 -42.58
N THR A 16 -17.50 47.67 -43.00
CA THR A 16 -17.97 46.42 -43.64
C THR A 16 -17.76 46.47 -45.16
N SER A 17 -17.21 45.40 -45.75
CA SER A 17 -17.55 44.85 -47.10
C SER A 17 -16.56 43.72 -47.42
N GLU A 18 -17.00 42.46 -47.37
CA GLU A 18 -17.36 41.62 -48.52
C GLU A 18 -16.20 40.83 -49.14
N ASN A 19 -16.36 39.49 -49.09
CA ASN A 19 -16.00 38.46 -50.06
C ASN A 19 -14.58 38.38 -50.63
N HIS A 20 -13.87 37.30 -50.28
CA HIS A 20 -12.95 36.65 -51.20
C HIS A 20 -13.04 35.12 -51.10
N GLU A 21 -13.86 34.54 -51.98
CA GLU A 21 -13.59 33.23 -52.57
C GLU A 21 -12.59 33.39 -53.73
N ALA A 22 -11.76 32.35 -53.87
CA ALA A 22 -10.96 31.94 -55.03
C ALA A 22 -9.92 32.91 -55.61
N ASN A 23 -8.63 32.56 -55.47
CA ASN A 23 -7.83 32.15 -56.63
C ASN A 23 -6.44 31.58 -56.27
N SER A 24 -6.19 30.40 -56.85
CA SER A 24 -4.92 29.87 -57.37
C SER A 24 -3.65 29.87 -56.50
N SER A 25 -3.26 28.63 -56.17
CA SER A 25 -1.96 28.14 -55.72
C SER A 25 -0.74 28.78 -56.42
N PRO A 26 0.36 29.07 -55.69
CA PRO A 26 1.70 28.97 -56.22
C PRO A 26 2.26 27.56 -56.00
N SER A 27 2.95 27.08 -57.02
CA SER A 27 3.52 25.74 -57.19
C SER A 27 4.42 25.27 -56.05
N VAL A 28 4.14 24.04 -55.59
CA VAL A 28 5.00 23.17 -54.79
C VAL A 28 6.22 22.76 -55.62
N SER A 29 7.36 23.43 -55.49
CA SER A 29 8.59 22.92 -56.13
C SER A 29 9.93 23.31 -55.48
N ASN A 30 9.99 23.78 -54.21
CA ASN A 30 11.28 24.13 -53.60
C ASN A 30 11.36 24.00 -52.07
N TYR A 31 10.57 23.12 -51.44
CA TYR A 31 10.70 22.82 -50.00
C TYR A 31 11.54 21.54 -49.84
N ASN A 32 12.85 21.68 -49.58
CA ASN A 32 13.72 20.56 -49.19
C ASN A 32 14.15 20.72 -47.72
N PRO A 33 13.45 20.09 -46.75
CA PRO A 33 13.74 20.20 -45.32
C PRO A 33 15.18 19.77 -44.97
N ILE A 34 15.74 18.81 -45.70
CA ILE A 34 17.09 18.25 -45.48
C ILE A 34 18.17 19.30 -45.76
N ALA A 35 17.94 20.20 -46.73
CA ALA A 35 18.88 21.27 -47.05
C ALA A 35 18.95 22.36 -45.96
N MET A 36 17.88 22.55 -45.17
CA MET A 36 17.90 23.45 -44.00
C MET A 36 18.55 22.80 -42.78
N ILE A 37 18.39 21.49 -42.59
CA ILE A 37 19.00 20.73 -41.48
C ILE A 37 20.55 20.79 -41.54
N ASN A 38 21.13 20.79 -42.75
CA ASN A 38 22.58 20.83 -42.95
C ASN A 38 23.28 22.14 -42.51
N LYS A 39 22.56 23.21 -42.16
CA LYS A 39 23.16 24.53 -41.92
C LYS A 39 23.43 24.89 -40.45
N GLU A 40 23.01 24.07 -39.48
CA GLU A 40 23.04 24.46 -38.05
C GLU A 40 23.59 23.42 -37.04
N ILE A 41 24.04 22.24 -37.47
CA ILE A 41 24.38 21.16 -36.52
C ILE A 41 25.90 21.04 -36.33
N ASN A 42 26.39 21.44 -35.14
CA ASN A 42 27.72 21.11 -34.65
C ASN A 42 27.68 19.65 -34.12
N GLY A 43 28.32 18.71 -34.82
CA GLY A 43 28.23 17.27 -34.54
C GLY A 43 28.67 16.85 -33.12
N GLU A 44 29.60 17.59 -32.51
CA GLU A 44 30.12 17.30 -31.17
C GLU A 44 29.08 17.53 -30.05
N ASP A 45 28.28 18.60 -30.16
CA ASP A 45 27.26 18.96 -29.16
C ASP A 45 26.08 17.98 -29.18
N CYS A 46 25.66 17.55 -30.38
CA CYS A 46 24.63 16.53 -30.57
C CYS A 46 25.06 15.17 -30.01
N ARG A 47 26.33 14.80 -30.18
CA ARG A 47 26.89 13.54 -29.64
C ARG A 47 26.87 13.53 -28.11
N GLN A 48 27.28 14.62 -27.46
CA GLN A 48 27.20 14.73 -25.99
C GLN A 48 25.76 14.70 -25.46
N LEU A 49 24.82 15.32 -26.19
CA LEU A 49 23.39 15.26 -25.88
C LEU A 49 22.83 13.83 -25.99
N LEU A 50 23.19 13.10 -27.05
CA LEU A 50 22.79 11.70 -27.25
C LEU A 50 23.30 10.80 -26.13
N MET A 51 24.58 10.93 -25.73
CA MET A 51 25.14 10.16 -24.61
C MET A 51 24.39 10.42 -23.29
N LYS A 52 24.02 11.68 -23.01
CA LYS A 52 23.25 12.04 -21.80
C LYS A 52 21.81 11.50 -21.87
N VAL A 53 21.15 11.63 -23.02
CA VAL A 53 19.80 11.08 -23.25
C VAL A 53 19.79 9.57 -23.06
N ASP A 54 20.80 8.87 -23.55
CA ASP A 54 20.95 7.42 -23.39
C ASP A 54 21.15 6.99 -21.94
N THR A 55 21.91 7.75 -21.16
CA THR A 55 22.07 7.49 -19.72
C THR A 55 20.75 7.68 -18.98
N MET A 56 19.91 8.61 -19.45
CA MET A 56 18.59 8.90 -18.87
C MET A 56 17.47 8.01 -19.41
N ARG A 57 17.65 7.30 -20.54
CA ARG A 57 16.60 6.47 -21.19
C ARG A 57 15.95 5.49 -20.25
N GLU A 58 16.74 4.81 -19.42
CA GLU A 58 16.22 3.80 -18.49
C GLU A 58 15.35 4.43 -17.40
N ILE A 59 15.80 5.53 -16.81
CA ILE A 59 15.06 6.29 -15.79
C ILE A 59 13.78 6.88 -16.39
N LEU A 60 13.87 7.45 -17.60
CA LEU A 60 12.73 8.02 -18.30
C LEU A 60 11.70 6.95 -18.69
N ARG A 61 12.14 5.74 -19.05
CA ARG A 61 11.24 4.60 -19.30
C ARG A 61 10.49 4.16 -18.06
N LEU A 62 11.15 4.07 -16.90
CA LEU A 62 10.49 3.79 -15.61
C LEU A 62 9.40 4.82 -15.31
N GLU A 63 9.66 6.09 -15.65
CA GLU A 63 8.74 7.20 -15.46
C GLU A 63 7.69 7.38 -16.59
N LYS A 64 7.64 6.46 -17.56
CA LYS A 64 6.74 6.51 -18.74
C LYS A 64 6.92 7.76 -19.61
N ILE A 65 8.15 8.26 -19.73
CA ILE A 65 8.51 9.41 -20.57
C ILE A 65 9.22 8.87 -21.83
N SER A 66 8.50 8.87 -22.96
CA SER A 66 9.02 8.35 -24.24
C SER A 66 10.06 9.27 -24.86
N LEU A 67 11.12 8.68 -25.42
CA LEU A 67 12.13 9.39 -26.20
C LEU A 67 11.92 9.17 -27.71
N PRO A 68 12.48 10.02 -28.58
CA PRO A 68 12.42 9.81 -30.02
C PRO A 68 13.15 8.52 -30.41
N GLU A 69 12.44 7.66 -31.14
CA GLU A 69 12.93 6.37 -31.62
C GLU A 69 12.53 6.21 -33.08
N ILE A 70 13.39 5.56 -33.87
CA ILE A 70 13.08 5.19 -35.26
C ILE A 70 12.57 3.76 -35.25
N VAL A 71 11.30 3.57 -35.60
CA VAL A 71 10.60 2.30 -35.59
C VAL A 71 10.60 1.73 -37.01
N VAL A 72 11.10 0.51 -37.18
CA VAL A 72 11.20 -0.15 -38.48
C VAL A 72 10.01 -1.08 -38.67
N VAL A 73 9.23 -0.85 -39.73
CA VAL A 73 8.00 -1.58 -40.04
C VAL A 73 7.97 -2.02 -41.49
N GLY A 74 7.30 -3.14 -41.77
CA GLY A 74 7.11 -3.65 -43.12
C GLY A 74 6.40 -5.00 -43.11
N ASP A 75 5.94 -5.43 -44.27
CA ASP A 75 5.30 -6.73 -44.42
C ASP A 75 6.33 -7.87 -44.23
N GLN A 76 5.85 -9.09 -43.95
CA GLN A 76 6.75 -10.24 -43.82
C GLN A 76 7.58 -10.46 -45.10
N SER A 77 8.86 -10.78 -44.95
CA SER A 77 9.78 -11.14 -46.04
C SER A 77 10.06 -10.03 -47.07
N VAL A 78 9.85 -8.76 -46.73
CA VAL A 78 10.20 -7.60 -47.57
C VAL A 78 11.68 -7.22 -47.55
N GLY A 79 12.49 -7.80 -46.65
CA GLY A 79 13.92 -7.47 -46.52
C GLY A 79 14.25 -6.52 -45.36
N LYS A 80 13.36 -6.42 -44.36
CA LYS A 80 13.55 -5.63 -43.14
C LYS A 80 14.88 -5.93 -42.43
N SER A 81 15.12 -7.20 -42.11
CA SER A 81 16.39 -7.62 -41.47
C SER A 81 17.60 -7.31 -42.34
N SER A 82 17.49 -7.48 -43.67
CA SER A 82 18.60 -7.16 -44.59
C SER A 82 18.95 -5.67 -44.61
N ILE A 83 17.96 -4.78 -44.49
CA ILE A 83 18.21 -3.34 -44.34
C ILE A 83 18.87 -3.03 -43.00
N LEU A 84 18.41 -3.64 -41.92
CA LEU A 84 19.03 -3.49 -40.60
C LEU A 84 20.48 -3.97 -40.60
N GLU A 85 20.77 -5.10 -41.25
CA GLU A 85 22.13 -5.60 -41.45
C GLU A 85 22.96 -4.62 -42.29
N ALA A 86 22.40 -4.01 -43.34
CA ALA A 86 23.09 -3.01 -44.16
C ALA A 86 23.41 -1.72 -43.37
N ILE A 87 22.51 -1.31 -42.47
CA ILE A 87 22.69 -0.15 -41.60
C ILE A 87 23.72 -0.43 -40.50
N SER A 88 23.60 -1.58 -39.82
CA SER A 88 24.39 -1.91 -38.64
C SER A 88 25.73 -2.59 -38.96
N GLY A 89 25.85 -3.21 -40.13
CA GLY A 89 26.99 -4.03 -40.53
C GLY A 89 27.21 -5.24 -39.63
N ILE A 90 26.15 -5.77 -39.02
CA ILE A 90 26.15 -7.04 -38.27
C ILE A 90 25.12 -7.98 -38.90
N GLU A 91 25.26 -9.27 -38.64
CA GLU A 91 24.28 -10.27 -39.07
C GLU A 91 23.16 -10.39 -38.04
N LEU A 92 21.93 -10.48 -38.52
CA LEU A 92 20.75 -10.72 -37.70
C LEU A 92 20.20 -12.11 -38.02
N PRO A 93 19.47 -12.74 -37.09
CA PRO A 93 18.94 -14.07 -37.34
C PRO A 93 18.01 -14.08 -38.55
N ARG A 94 17.99 -15.22 -39.25
CA ARG A 94 17.14 -15.49 -40.41
C ARG A 94 16.42 -16.82 -40.21
N ALA A 95 15.12 -16.85 -40.45
CA ALA A 95 14.29 -18.04 -40.37
C ALA A 95 13.26 -18.04 -41.51
N GLN A 96 12.77 -19.24 -41.89
CA GLN A 96 11.69 -19.37 -42.89
C GLN A 96 10.34 -18.82 -42.38
N ASN A 97 10.15 -18.72 -41.05
CA ASN A 97 8.95 -18.20 -40.38
C ASN A 97 9.13 -16.73 -39.94
N ILE A 98 8.22 -16.17 -39.12
CA ILE A 98 8.40 -14.82 -38.54
C ILE A 98 9.71 -14.83 -37.75
N CYS A 99 10.73 -14.16 -38.28
CA CYS A 99 12.08 -14.20 -37.70
C CYS A 99 12.19 -13.28 -36.48
N THR A 100 11.70 -12.04 -36.60
CA THR A 100 11.58 -11.10 -35.47
C THR A 100 10.27 -11.37 -34.74
N ARG A 101 10.31 -12.09 -33.61
CA ARG A 101 9.10 -12.37 -32.78
C ARG A 101 8.95 -11.46 -31.56
N CYS A 102 9.98 -10.69 -31.24
CA CYS A 102 9.97 -9.69 -30.17
C CYS A 102 10.49 -8.37 -30.75
N PRO A 103 10.05 -7.20 -30.26
CA PRO A 103 10.70 -5.93 -30.60
C PRO A 103 12.21 -6.01 -30.31
N LEU A 104 13.06 -5.68 -31.29
CA LEU A 104 14.52 -5.64 -31.13
C LEU A 104 14.99 -4.18 -31.19
N GLU A 105 15.41 -3.64 -30.06
CA GLU A 105 16.03 -2.32 -29.99
C GLU A 105 17.52 -2.43 -30.28
N LEU A 106 17.89 -2.09 -31.51
CA LEU A 106 19.26 -2.09 -32.01
C LEU A 106 19.89 -0.70 -31.87
N ARG A 107 20.95 -0.60 -31.08
CA ARG A 107 21.71 0.63 -30.86
C ARG A 107 23.10 0.49 -31.45
N MET A 108 23.48 1.43 -32.30
CA MET A 108 24.83 1.55 -32.83
C MET A 108 25.54 2.65 -32.04
N LYS A 109 26.71 2.34 -31.48
CA LYS A 109 27.53 3.28 -30.73
C LYS A 109 28.97 3.29 -31.21
N SER A 110 29.61 4.44 -31.10
CA SER A 110 31.07 4.53 -31.24
C SER A 110 31.76 3.79 -30.09
N ALA A 111 32.65 2.86 -30.44
CA ALA A 111 33.50 2.18 -29.47
C ALA A 111 34.58 3.15 -28.92
N PRO A 112 35.01 3.00 -27.66
CA PRO A 112 36.18 3.70 -27.14
C PRO A 112 37.41 3.53 -28.05
N PRO A 113 38.28 4.56 -28.18
CA PRO A 113 39.40 4.58 -29.13
C PRO A 113 40.31 3.34 -29.09
N ASP A 114 40.47 2.73 -27.92
CA ASP A 114 41.37 1.60 -27.67
C ASP A 114 40.67 0.23 -27.64
N SER A 115 39.37 0.16 -27.95
CA SER A 115 38.57 -1.07 -27.85
C SER A 115 38.26 -1.67 -29.22
N ALA A 116 38.36 -3.00 -29.38
CA ALA A 116 37.84 -3.71 -30.55
C ALA A 116 36.31 -3.65 -30.60
N ASP A 117 35.71 -3.86 -31.77
CA ASP A 117 34.26 -3.91 -31.90
C ASP A 117 33.66 -4.99 -30.98
N TYR A 118 32.57 -4.70 -30.29
CA TYR A 118 31.89 -5.63 -29.39
C TYR A 118 30.39 -5.31 -29.32
N ALA A 119 29.59 -6.21 -28.76
CA ALA A 119 28.17 -5.97 -28.51
C ALA A 119 27.80 -6.24 -27.06
N THR A 120 26.72 -5.63 -26.58
CA THR A 120 26.01 -6.04 -25.37
C THR A 120 24.58 -6.39 -25.71
N ILE A 121 24.07 -7.46 -25.10
CA ILE A 121 22.70 -7.93 -25.32
C ILE A 121 22.05 -8.34 -24.01
N ARG A 122 20.78 -7.98 -23.83
CA ARG A 122 19.97 -8.35 -22.66
C ARG A 122 18.48 -8.46 -23.02
N CYS A 123 17.74 -9.21 -22.23
CA CYS A 123 16.27 -9.20 -22.24
C CYS A 123 15.72 -9.50 -20.84
N GLU A 124 14.41 -9.36 -20.64
CA GLU A 124 13.80 -9.73 -19.36
C GLU A 124 14.08 -11.21 -19.04
N GLY A 125 14.64 -11.49 -17.86
CA GLY A 125 15.05 -12.83 -17.43
C GLY A 125 16.44 -13.29 -17.91
N ILE A 126 17.15 -12.52 -18.74
CA ILE A 126 18.53 -12.77 -19.15
C ILE A 126 19.37 -11.51 -18.91
N ASP A 127 20.30 -11.60 -17.95
CA ASP A 127 21.23 -10.51 -17.63
C ASP A 127 22.10 -10.10 -18.82
N GLU A 128 22.62 -8.87 -18.76
CA GLU A 128 23.43 -8.31 -19.84
C GLU A 128 24.70 -9.12 -20.08
N ALA A 129 24.86 -9.56 -21.33
CA ALA A 129 26.02 -10.30 -21.79
C ALA A 129 26.82 -9.48 -22.80
N ARG A 130 28.14 -9.47 -22.62
CA ARG A 130 29.09 -8.88 -23.57
C ARG A 130 29.52 -9.92 -24.60
N LEU A 131 29.36 -9.61 -25.87
CA LEU A 131 29.80 -10.39 -27.01
C LEU A 131 31.04 -9.73 -27.62
N ASN A 132 32.20 -10.38 -27.51
CA ASN A 132 33.43 -9.89 -28.13
C ASN A 132 33.54 -10.33 -29.60
N ASP A 133 32.83 -11.39 -29.99
CA ASP A 133 32.65 -11.79 -31.39
C ASP A 133 31.24 -11.42 -31.86
N LEU A 134 31.16 -10.56 -32.88
CA LEU A 134 29.88 -10.12 -33.45
C LEU A 134 29.18 -11.24 -34.23
N SER A 135 29.88 -12.32 -34.60
CA SER A 135 29.30 -13.49 -35.26
C SER A 135 28.32 -14.28 -34.37
N GLU A 136 28.39 -14.10 -33.05
CA GLU A 136 27.51 -14.73 -32.07
C GLU A 136 26.14 -14.04 -31.94
N ILE A 137 25.98 -12.82 -32.47
CA ILE A 137 24.77 -12.02 -32.33
C ILE A 137 23.50 -12.76 -32.81
N PRO A 138 23.47 -13.41 -34.00
CA PRO A 138 22.29 -14.13 -34.45
C PRO A 138 21.82 -15.21 -33.48
N LEU A 139 22.77 -15.99 -32.92
CA LEU A 139 22.48 -17.05 -31.96
C LEU A 139 21.91 -16.47 -30.66
N ARG A 140 22.53 -15.40 -30.15
CA ARG A 140 22.13 -14.79 -28.88
C ARG A 140 20.79 -14.06 -28.96
N VAL A 141 20.49 -13.41 -30.10
CA VAL A 141 19.17 -12.83 -30.37
C VAL A 141 18.10 -13.93 -30.44
N MET A 142 18.40 -15.06 -31.06
CA MET A 142 17.47 -16.20 -31.10
C MET A 142 17.23 -16.82 -29.72
N GLU A 143 18.26 -16.92 -28.89
CA GLU A 143 18.14 -17.38 -27.50
C GLU A 143 17.21 -16.47 -26.69
N CYS A 144 17.43 -15.15 -26.74
CA CYS A 144 16.57 -14.16 -26.08
C CYS A 144 15.13 -14.22 -26.62
N THR A 145 14.97 -14.36 -27.93
CA THR A 145 13.66 -14.47 -28.57
C THR A 145 12.91 -15.71 -28.06
N ASN A 146 13.57 -16.87 -28.08
CA ASN A 146 13.01 -18.13 -27.60
C ASN A 146 12.64 -18.10 -26.13
N HIS A 147 13.46 -17.45 -25.30
CA HIS A 147 13.20 -17.24 -23.89
C HIS A 147 11.92 -16.40 -23.68
N LEU A 148 11.83 -15.24 -24.35
CA LEU A 148 10.70 -14.32 -24.21
C LEU A 148 9.39 -14.85 -24.79
N THR A 149 9.44 -15.75 -25.78
CA THR A 149 8.25 -16.36 -26.39
C THR A 149 7.94 -17.77 -25.87
N GLY A 150 8.72 -18.29 -24.91
CA GLY A 150 8.54 -19.63 -24.35
C GLY A 150 8.68 -20.76 -25.38
N ASN A 151 9.56 -20.60 -26.37
CA ASN A 151 9.72 -21.49 -27.53
C ASN A 151 8.46 -21.64 -28.43
N LEU A 152 7.41 -20.84 -28.22
CA LEU A 152 6.21 -20.85 -29.05
C LEU A 152 6.40 -20.03 -30.34
N VAL A 153 5.56 -20.28 -31.36
CA VAL A 153 5.54 -19.54 -32.64
C VAL A 153 4.93 -18.13 -32.50
N ASN A 154 4.50 -17.76 -31.29
CA ASN A 154 3.86 -16.48 -30.98
C ASN A 154 4.88 -15.34 -30.80
N ILE A 155 4.37 -14.11 -30.78
CA ILE A 155 5.16 -12.89 -30.54
C ILE A 155 5.12 -12.49 -29.06
N SER A 156 6.10 -11.71 -28.62
CA SER A 156 6.14 -11.11 -27.28
C SER A 156 6.21 -9.59 -27.40
N SER A 157 5.55 -8.87 -26.49
CA SER A 157 5.66 -7.41 -26.40
C SER A 157 6.92 -6.94 -25.65
N LYS A 158 7.66 -7.88 -25.05
CA LYS A 158 8.88 -7.60 -24.29
C LYS A 158 10.06 -7.40 -25.26
N PRO A 159 10.81 -6.30 -25.16
CA PRO A 159 11.90 -6.00 -26.09
C PRO A 159 13.20 -6.76 -25.78
N ILE A 160 14.00 -6.99 -26.81
CA ILE A 160 15.42 -7.40 -26.72
C ILE A 160 16.26 -6.14 -26.93
N PHE A 161 17.22 -5.88 -26.05
CA PHE A 161 18.12 -4.74 -26.17
C PHE A 161 19.48 -5.21 -26.69
N LEU A 162 19.89 -4.72 -27.86
CA LEU A 162 21.18 -5.04 -28.48
C LEU A 162 21.94 -3.73 -28.77
N THR A 163 23.09 -3.55 -28.14
CA THR A 163 23.98 -2.41 -28.40
C THR A 163 25.27 -2.90 -29.05
N VAL A 164 25.59 -2.39 -30.24
CA VAL A 164 26.80 -2.71 -31.00
C VAL A 164 27.75 -1.52 -30.95
N TYR A 165 28.96 -1.75 -30.46
CA TYR A 165 30.03 -0.76 -30.35
C TYR A 165 31.02 -1.00 -31.50
N LYS A 166 31.20 -0.01 -32.38
CA LYS A 166 32.17 -0.07 -33.49
C LYS A 166 33.10 1.13 -33.53
N ARG A 167 34.36 0.93 -33.96
CA ARG A 167 35.33 2.04 -34.10
C ARG A 167 34.99 3.00 -35.24
N ASP A 168 34.49 2.47 -36.35
CA ASP A 168 34.30 3.22 -37.60
C ASP A 168 32.91 3.90 -37.70
N ILE A 169 32.22 4.05 -36.57
CA ILE A 169 30.92 4.75 -36.51
C ILE A 169 31.12 6.14 -35.92
N HIS A 170 30.74 7.16 -36.70
CA HIS A 170 30.89 8.56 -36.32
C HIS A 170 29.70 9.11 -35.52
N ASP A 171 28.50 8.52 -35.68
CA ASP A 171 27.25 8.97 -35.06
C ASP A 171 26.45 7.80 -34.47
N ASP A 172 25.91 8.01 -33.27
CA ASP A 172 25.06 7.03 -32.61
C ASP A 172 23.68 6.95 -33.31
N LEU A 173 23.18 5.72 -33.52
CA LEU A 173 21.88 5.47 -34.17
C LEU A 173 21.07 4.47 -33.37
N THR A 174 19.77 4.72 -33.15
CA THR A 174 18.86 3.78 -32.47
C THR A 174 17.68 3.41 -33.34
N LEU A 175 17.49 2.11 -33.56
CA LEU A 175 16.42 1.53 -34.37
C LEU A 175 15.63 0.51 -33.54
N VAL A 176 14.31 0.52 -33.65
CA VAL A 176 13.43 -0.46 -33.04
C VAL A 176 12.83 -1.32 -34.15
N ASP A 177 13.29 -2.57 -34.26
CA ASP A 177 12.78 -3.53 -35.22
C ASP A 177 11.53 -4.22 -34.68
N LEU A 178 10.43 -4.15 -35.41
CA LEU A 178 9.17 -4.81 -35.04
C LEU A 178 8.93 -6.09 -35.87
N PRO A 179 8.12 -7.03 -35.36
CA PRO A 179 7.66 -8.18 -36.14
C PRO A 179 7.02 -7.75 -37.48
N GLY A 180 7.32 -8.48 -38.55
CA GLY A 180 6.79 -8.19 -39.89
C GLY A 180 5.30 -8.52 -40.01
N ILE A 181 4.53 -7.68 -40.69
CA ILE A 181 3.07 -7.83 -40.81
C ILE A 181 2.76 -9.09 -41.65
N THR A 182 2.00 -10.04 -41.10
CA THR A 182 1.61 -11.28 -41.78
C THR A 182 0.10 -11.52 -41.72
N ARG A 183 -0.47 -12.02 -42.82
CA ARG A 183 -1.91 -12.33 -42.95
C ARG A 183 -2.20 -13.83 -42.94
N THR A 184 -1.18 -14.66 -43.03
CA THR A 184 -1.28 -16.11 -43.08
C THR A 184 -0.90 -16.69 -41.73
N GLN A 185 -1.86 -17.30 -41.04
CA GLN A 185 -1.62 -18.04 -39.80
C GLN A 185 -0.85 -19.33 -40.11
N MET A 186 0.30 -19.51 -39.47
CA MET A 186 1.01 -20.79 -39.48
C MET A 186 0.50 -21.71 -38.37
N GLU A 187 0.66 -23.02 -38.54
CA GLU A 187 0.26 -24.02 -37.55
C GLU A 187 0.97 -23.75 -36.20
N GLY A 188 0.20 -23.57 -35.12
CA GLY A 188 0.71 -23.24 -33.78
C GLY A 188 0.82 -21.75 -33.43
N GLN A 189 0.44 -20.82 -34.32
CA GLN A 189 0.33 -19.39 -34.01
C GLN A 189 -1.05 -19.02 -33.46
N SER A 190 -1.11 -18.01 -32.59
CA SER A 190 -2.37 -17.46 -32.08
C SER A 190 -3.28 -16.99 -33.22
N PRO A 191 -4.60 -17.20 -33.14
CA PRO A 191 -5.54 -16.65 -34.11
C PRO A 191 -5.52 -15.11 -34.17
N THR A 192 -4.98 -14.45 -33.14
CA THR A 192 -4.88 -12.99 -33.03
C THR A 192 -3.56 -12.39 -33.51
N ILE A 193 -2.64 -13.19 -34.07
CA ILE A 193 -1.26 -12.76 -34.37
C ILE A 193 -1.18 -11.46 -35.20
N TYR A 194 -2.12 -11.27 -36.14
CA TYR A 194 -2.21 -10.03 -36.91
C TYR A 194 -2.54 -8.82 -36.01
N GLN A 195 -3.57 -8.93 -35.15
CA GLN A 195 -3.92 -7.86 -34.22
C GLN A 195 -2.80 -7.60 -33.22
N ASP A 196 -2.08 -8.64 -32.77
CA ASP A 196 -0.99 -8.50 -31.83
C ASP A 196 0.18 -7.71 -32.45
N ILE A 197 0.56 -8.01 -33.71
CA ILE A 197 1.59 -7.25 -34.44
C ILE A 197 1.14 -5.80 -34.68
N VAL A 198 -0.10 -5.60 -35.11
CA VAL A 198 -0.65 -4.24 -35.30
C VAL A 198 -0.65 -3.47 -33.98
N GLY A 199 -1.03 -4.11 -32.87
CA GLY A 199 -1.02 -3.50 -31.55
C GLY A 199 0.38 -3.07 -31.09
N LEU A 200 1.42 -3.85 -31.41
CA LEU A 200 2.81 -3.45 -31.17
C LEU A 200 3.20 -2.22 -32.00
N ILE A 201 2.83 -2.20 -33.29
CA ILE A 201 3.09 -1.06 -34.18
C ILE A 201 2.36 0.20 -33.68
N GLU A 202 1.05 0.11 -33.42
CA GLU A 202 0.26 1.23 -32.91
C GLU A 202 0.79 1.74 -31.55
N GLY A 203 1.23 0.83 -30.67
CA GLY A 203 1.83 1.16 -29.38
C GLY A 203 3.08 2.03 -29.50
N CYS A 204 3.90 1.84 -30.53
CA CYS A 204 5.06 2.67 -30.82
C CYS A 204 4.69 3.95 -31.60
N VAL A 205 3.87 3.82 -32.65
CA VAL A 205 3.60 4.92 -33.60
C VAL A 205 2.66 5.98 -33.02
N GLN A 206 1.82 5.65 -32.02
CA GLN A 206 0.99 6.65 -31.33
C GLN A 206 1.78 7.80 -30.69
N HIS A 207 3.06 7.58 -30.37
CA HIS A 207 3.91 8.62 -29.81
C HIS A 207 4.36 9.60 -30.91
N GLU A 208 4.09 10.89 -30.73
CA GLU A 208 4.44 11.94 -31.71
C GLU A 208 5.95 12.05 -31.97
N SER A 209 6.78 11.59 -31.03
CA SER A 209 8.24 11.54 -31.15
C SER A 209 8.78 10.36 -31.97
N ALA A 210 7.94 9.38 -32.30
CA ALA A 210 8.35 8.19 -33.06
C ALA A 210 8.42 8.49 -34.56
N VAL A 211 9.56 8.17 -35.17
CA VAL A 211 9.76 8.22 -36.63
C VAL A 211 9.60 6.82 -37.19
N VAL A 212 8.92 6.66 -38.32
CA VAL A 212 8.65 5.34 -38.91
C VAL A 212 9.47 5.15 -40.18
N LEU A 213 10.28 4.09 -40.19
CA LEU A 213 11.01 3.62 -41.35
C LEU A 213 10.24 2.44 -41.99
N HIS A 214 9.61 2.71 -43.13
CA HIS A 214 8.89 1.70 -43.91
C HIS A 214 9.85 0.95 -44.82
N VAL A 215 9.88 -0.38 -44.70
CA VAL A 215 10.61 -1.24 -45.66
C VAL A 215 9.65 -1.80 -46.68
N ILE A 216 9.79 -1.38 -47.94
CA ILE A 216 8.88 -1.73 -49.02
C ILE A 216 9.67 -2.26 -50.23
N PRO A 217 9.34 -3.42 -50.80
CA PRO A 217 10.04 -3.91 -51.99
C PRO A 217 9.67 -3.10 -53.23
N SER A 218 10.60 -2.97 -54.17
CA SER A 218 10.44 -2.24 -55.44
C SER A 218 9.19 -2.62 -56.24
N SER A 219 8.78 -3.89 -56.17
CA SER A 219 7.60 -4.44 -56.86
C SER A 219 6.25 -3.97 -56.34
N VAL A 220 6.18 -3.35 -55.15
CA VAL A 220 4.91 -3.02 -54.47
C VAL A 220 4.71 -1.51 -54.46
N ASP A 221 3.50 -1.06 -54.80
CA ASP A 221 3.12 0.35 -54.74
C ASP A 221 3.10 0.86 -53.30
N PHE A 222 3.77 1.98 -53.04
CA PHE A 222 4.02 2.44 -51.67
C PHE A 222 2.72 2.68 -50.91
N SER A 223 1.76 3.35 -51.54
CA SER A 223 0.43 3.65 -51.01
C SER A 223 -0.42 2.42 -50.67
N THR A 224 -0.08 1.24 -51.20
CA THR A 224 -0.81 0.00 -50.93
C THR A 224 -0.29 -0.78 -49.73
N SER A 225 0.91 -0.45 -49.24
CA SER A 225 1.56 -1.13 -48.12
C SER A 225 0.72 -1.03 -46.85
N GLU A 226 0.58 -2.16 -46.14
CA GLU A 226 -0.17 -2.22 -44.89
C GLU A 226 0.47 -1.33 -43.82
N SER A 227 1.80 -1.33 -43.76
CA SER A 227 2.56 -0.50 -42.82
C SER A 227 2.22 0.99 -42.94
N ILE A 228 2.06 1.51 -44.17
CA ILE A 228 1.67 2.91 -44.42
C ILE A 228 0.24 3.16 -43.97
N LYS A 229 -0.70 2.25 -44.27
CA LYS A 229 -2.11 2.39 -43.88
C LYS A 229 -2.29 2.44 -42.36
N ILE A 230 -1.59 1.59 -41.62
CA ILE A 230 -1.61 1.59 -40.15
C ILE A 230 -1.08 2.93 -39.62
N CYS A 231 0.05 3.40 -40.15
CA CYS A 231 0.71 4.62 -39.65
C CYS A 231 -0.06 5.90 -40.04
N GLN A 232 -0.78 5.91 -41.16
CA GLN A 232 -1.58 7.06 -41.61
C GLN A 232 -2.64 7.50 -40.59
N LYS A 233 -3.13 6.59 -39.75
CA LYS A 233 -4.08 6.90 -38.66
C LYS A 233 -3.47 7.86 -37.61
N TYR A 234 -2.17 7.80 -37.40
CA TYR A 234 -1.43 8.55 -36.38
C TYR A 234 -0.52 9.63 -36.96
N ASP A 235 -0.28 9.59 -38.27
CA ASP A 235 0.46 10.62 -39.02
C ASP A 235 -0.19 10.83 -40.40
N PRO A 236 -1.35 11.52 -40.46
CA PRO A 236 -2.11 11.70 -41.70
C PRO A 236 -1.39 12.55 -42.75
N ARG A 237 -0.38 13.33 -42.35
CA ARG A 237 0.42 14.20 -43.22
C ARG A 237 1.78 13.61 -43.58
N TYR A 238 2.08 12.40 -43.10
CA TYR A 238 3.34 11.69 -43.35
C TYR A 238 4.60 12.43 -42.85
N GLU A 239 4.47 13.32 -41.87
CA GLU A 239 5.55 14.23 -41.42
C GLU A 239 6.72 13.48 -40.75
N ARG A 240 6.50 12.24 -40.33
CA ARG A 240 7.46 11.42 -39.57
C ARG A 240 7.65 10.02 -40.17
N GLN A 241 7.43 9.88 -41.48
CA GLN A 241 7.57 8.62 -42.21
C GLN A 241 8.63 8.74 -43.32
N ILE A 242 9.50 7.74 -43.42
CA ILE A 242 10.52 7.57 -44.48
C ILE A 242 10.42 6.15 -45.05
N ILE A 243 10.64 5.99 -46.37
CA ILE A 243 10.63 4.68 -47.03
C ILE A 243 12.04 4.25 -47.39
N ALA A 244 12.41 3.02 -47.04
CA ALA A 244 13.54 2.31 -47.64
C ALA A 244 13.04 1.26 -48.62
N VAL A 245 13.44 1.40 -49.88
CA VAL A 245 13.01 0.56 -50.99
C VAL A 245 14.00 -0.60 -51.17
N SER A 246 13.53 -1.82 -50.95
CA SER A 246 14.33 -3.04 -51.02
C SER A 246 14.13 -3.81 -52.34
N LYS A 247 14.93 -4.86 -52.58
CA LYS A 247 14.79 -5.80 -53.73
C LYS A 247 14.79 -5.11 -55.10
N ILE A 248 15.52 -4.01 -55.22
CA ILE A 248 15.61 -3.20 -56.43
C ILE A 248 16.26 -3.91 -57.62
N ASP A 249 16.95 -5.02 -57.37
CA ASP A 249 17.59 -5.88 -58.36
C ASP A 249 16.59 -6.72 -59.18
N LYS A 250 15.36 -6.88 -58.69
CA LYS A 250 14.33 -7.72 -59.34
C LYS A 250 13.36 -6.93 -60.22
N HIS A 251 13.18 -5.65 -59.94
CA HIS A 251 12.23 -4.77 -60.62
C HIS A 251 12.79 -3.35 -60.73
N ASP A 252 13.41 -3.04 -61.86
CA ASP A 252 14.10 -1.78 -62.14
C ASP A 252 13.32 -0.85 -63.09
N LYS A 253 12.34 -1.37 -63.84
CA LYS A 253 11.49 -0.55 -64.73
C LYS A 253 10.55 0.38 -63.94
N GLY A 254 10.64 1.68 -64.20
CA GLY A 254 9.79 2.71 -63.58
C GLY A 254 10.16 3.07 -62.14
N ILE A 255 11.23 2.48 -61.59
CA ILE A 255 11.64 2.73 -60.20
C ILE A 255 12.15 4.16 -59.98
N ALA A 256 12.79 4.77 -60.98
CA ALA A 256 13.29 6.14 -60.91
C ALA A 256 12.17 7.16 -60.65
N GLU A 257 11.08 7.06 -61.40
CA GLU A 257 9.89 7.90 -61.24
C GLU A 257 9.26 7.66 -59.86
N LYS A 258 9.13 6.38 -59.48
CA LYS A 258 8.57 5.95 -58.21
C LYS A 258 9.33 6.48 -56.99
N LEU A 259 10.67 6.48 -57.03
CA LEU A 259 11.53 7.04 -55.97
C LEU A 259 11.40 8.55 -55.85
N GLN A 260 11.20 9.25 -56.98
CA GLN A 260 11.05 10.69 -57.02
C GLN A 260 9.63 11.16 -56.69
N GLY A 261 8.70 10.23 -56.38
CA GLY A 261 7.31 10.57 -56.10
C GLY A 261 6.51 10.94 -57.36
N ILE A 262 6.98 10.53 -58.54
CA ILE A 262 6.41 10.83 -59.85
C ILE A 262 5.77 9.54 -60.39
N GLY A 263 4.53 9.63 -60.88
CA GLY A 263 3.83 8.49 -61.51
C GLY A 263 2.98 7.63 -60.57
N SER A 264 2.27 6.66 -61.16
CA SER A 264 1.33 5.76 -60.47
C SER A 264 2.06 4.79 -59.53
N GLY A 265 1.61 4.69 -58.28
CA GLY A 265 2.18 3.77 -57.28
C GLY A 265 3.30 4.36 -56.42
N SER A 266 3.65 5.64 -56.62
CA SER A 266 4.58 6.40 -55.78
C SER A 266 3.86 7.06 -54.59
N LEU A 267 4.63 7.51 -53.59
CA LEU A 267 4.14 8.28 -52.45
C LEU A 267 5.16 9.36 -52.10
N CYS A 268 4.75 10.62 -52.13
CA CYS A 268 5.62 11.74 -51.78
C CYS A 268 5.63 11.92 -50.25
N LEU A 269 6.74 11.55 -49.62
CA LEU A 269 6.96 11.73 -48.18
C LEU A 269 7.87 12.92 -47.90
N PRO A 270 7.58 13.77 -46.90
CA PRO A 270 8.46 14.86 -46.46
C PRO A 270 9.90 14.43 -46.11
N LEU A 271 10.09 13.25 -45.51
CA LEU A 271 11.42 12.69 -45.22
C LEU A 271 12.02 11.90 -46.40
N GLY A 272 11.27 11.77 -47.50
CA GLY A 272 11.67 11.13 -48.74
C GLY A 272 11.67 9.60 -48.70
N CYS A 273 12.35 9.01 -49.70
CA CYS A 273 12.62 7.59 -49.76
C CYS A 273 14.06 7.32 -50.21
N VAL A 274 14.58 6.12 -49.95
CA VAL A 274 15.93 5.69 -50.35
C VAL A 274 15.90 4.25 -50.87
N ALA A 275 16.43 4.01 -52.06
CA ALA A 275 16.65 2.69 -52.63
C ALA A 275 17.92 2.05 -52.05
N VAL A 276 17.82 0.80 -51.63
CA VAL A 276 18.94 0.05 -51.04
C VAL A 276 19.09 -1.31 -51.73
N LEU A 277 20.33 -1.63 -52.11
CA LEU A 277 20.69 -2.95 -52.60
C LEU A 277 21.18 -3.81 -51.42
N ASN A 278 20.49 -4.92 -51.17
CA ASN A 278 20.81 -5.83 -50.07
C ASN A 278 21.52 -7.09 -50.58
N ARG A 279 22.30 -7.75 -49.70
CA ARG A 279 22.94 -9.05 -49.99
C ARG A 279 21.88 -10.12 -50.33
N LYS A 280 22.13 -10.90 -51.38
CA LYS A 280 21.33 -12.09 -51.72
C LYS A 280 21.68 -13.26 -50.80
N GLN A 281 20.83 -14.29 -50.76
CA GLN A 281 21.09 -15.47 -49.94
C GLN A 281 22.36 -16.18 -50.41
N GLU A 282 22.58 -16.30 -51.73
CA GLU A 282 23.79 -16.94 -52.27
C GLU A 282 25.07 -16.18 -51.89
N GLU A 283 25.00 -14.84 -51.78
CA GLU A 283 26.14 -14.00 -51.41
C GLU A 283 26.49 -14.10 -49.92
N ILE A 284 25.48 -14.38 -49.08
CA ILE A 284 25.67 -14.59 -47.64
C ILE A 284 26.27 -15.97 -47.41
N ASP A 285 25.75 -16.97 -48.10
CA ASP A 285 26.29 -18.34 -48.06
C ASP A 285 27.75 -18.36 -48.58
N ALA A 286 28.10 -17.46 -49.50
CA ALA A 286 29.46 -17.25 -50.00
C ALA A 286 30.35 -16.35 -49.11
N GLY A 287 29.85 -15.84 -47.97
CA GLY A 287 30.62 -15.05 -47.02
C GLY A 287 31.01 -13.64 -47.51
N VAL A 288 30.22 -13.03 -48.39
CA VAL A 288 30.49 -11.66 -48.88
C VAL A 288 30.39 -10.66 -47.73
N SER A 289 31.49 -9.92 -47.50
CA SER A 289 31.58 -8.93 -46.44
C SER A 289 30.69 -7.71 -46.69
N PHE A 290 30.31 -7.01 -45.62
CA PHE A 290 29.53 -5.77 -45.71
C PHE A 290 30.23 -4.67 -46.52
N GLU A 291 31.57 -4.61 -46.46
CA GLU A 291 32.33 -3.61 -47.21
C GLU A 291 32.33 -3.90 -48.71
N GLU A 292 32.49 -5.17 -49.09
CA GLU A 292 32.36 -5.61 -50.48
C GLU A 292 30.95 -5.35 -51.01
N MET A 293 29.91 -5.62 -50.21
CA MET A 293 28.52 -5.33 -50.58
C MET A 293 28.29 -3.83 -50.81
N ARG A 294 28.86 -2.96 -49.97
CA ARG A 294 28.77 -1.50 -50.15
C ARG A 294 29.40 -1.03 -51.47
N ARG A 295 30.54 -1.61 -51.87
CA ARG A 295 31.17 -1.31 -53.16
C ARG A 295 30.28 -1.76 -54.32
N ARG A 296 29.71 -2.96 -54.24
CA ARG A 296 28.77 -3.48 -55.25
C ARG A 296 27.50 -2.66 -55.37
N GLU A 297 26.95 -2.20 -54.25
CA GLU A 297 25.78 -1.31 -54.24
C GLU A 297 26.09 0.00 -54.99
N ALA A 298 27.22 0.63 -54.69
CA ALA A 298 27.64 1.85 -55.39
C ALA A 298 27.84 1.60 -56.90
N ASP A 299 28.47 0.49 -57.27
CA ASP A 299 28.66 0.11 -58.67
C ASP A 299 27.34 -0.21 -59.37
N PHE A 300 26.40 -0.87 -58.71
CA PHE A 300 25.07 -1.17 -59.25
C PHE A 300 24.31 0.11 -59.60
N PHE A 301 24.24 1.08 -58.68
CA PHE A 301 23.56 2.35 -58.93
C PHE A 301 24.25 3.19 -60.00
N ARG A 302 25.59 3.14 -60.09
CA ARG A 302 26.35 3.85 -61.11
C ARG A 302 26.18 3.27 -62.51
N THR A 303 26.05 1.95 -62.62
CA THR A 303 26.09 1.24 -63.91
C THR A 303 24.71 0.89 -64.46
N ASN A 304 23.68 0.79 -63.63
CA ASN A 304 22.34 0.44 -64.05
C ASN A 304 21.62 1.66 -64.68
N PRO A 305 21.19 1.58 -65.97
CA PRO A 305 20.50 2.68 -66.65
C PRO A 305 19.22 3.17 -65.95
N ALA A 306 18.56 2.31 -65.18
CA ALA A 306 17.33 2.65 -64.47
C ALA A 306 17.52 3.70 -63.35
N PHE A 307 18.76 3.98 -62.93
CA PHE A 307 19.07 4.91 -61.84
C PHE A 307 19.91 6.11 -62.28
N THR A 308 20.27 6.22 -63.57
CA THR A 308 21.15 7.28 -64.08
C THR A 308 20.61 8.69 -63.82
N ASP A 309 19.30 8.87 -63.93
CA ASP A 309 18.61 10.16 -63.71
C ASP A 309 18.05 10.32 -62.28
N VAL A 310 18.39 9.41 -61.36
CA VAL A 310 17.93 9.48 -59.96
C VAL A 310 18.98 10.21 -59.12
N PRO A 311 18.60 11.26 -58.36
CA PRO A 311 19.56 11.97 -57.52
C PRO A 311 20.20 11.07 -56.46
N GLN A 312 21.48 11.29 -56.17
CA GLN A 312 22.26 10.47 -55.24
C GLN A 312 21.61 10.35 -53.84
N GLU A 313 20.88 11.37 -53.38
CA GLU A 313 20.18 11.39 -52.09
C GLU A 313 19.08 10.32 -51.96
N TYR A 314 18.67 9.69 -53.05
CA TYR A 314 17.69 8.58 -53.07
C TYR A 314 18.37 7.20 -53.16
N LEU A 315 19.70 7.12 -53.26
CA LEU A 315 20.39 5.89 -53.64
C LEU A 315 21.45 5.48 -52.62
N GLY A 316 21.31 4.25 -52.11
CA GLY A 316 22.33 3.56 -51.33
C GLY A 316 22.08 3.53 -49.83
N SER A 317 22.55 2.45 -49.20
CA SER A 317 22.52 2.26 -47.75
C SER A 317 23.21 3.39 -46.98
N GLN A 318 24.32 3.93 -47.50
CA GLN A 318 25.05 5.03 -46.87
C GLN A 318 24.22 6.32 -46.77
N GLU A 319 23.46 6.65 -47.82
CA GLU A 319 22.57 7.82 -47.80
C GLU A 319 21.38 7.61 -46.88
N LEU A 320 20.85 6.38 -46.79
CA LEU A 320 19.82 6.04 -45.81
C LEU A 320 20.34 6.27 -44.37
N ILE A 321 21.52 5.75 -44.03
CA ILE A 321 22.12 5.91 -42.69
C ILE A 321 22.27 7.40 -42.35
N LYS A 322 22.85 8.19 -43.27
CA LYS A 322 23.00 9.65 -43.08
C LYS A 322 21.66 10.34 -42.80
N LYS A 323 20.62 10.03 -43.59
CA LYS A 323 19.28 10.60 -43.36
C LYS A 323 18.71 10.19 -42.01
N LEU A 324 18.81 8.92 -41.63
CA LEU A 324 18.28 8.42 -40.35
C LEU A 324 18.97 9.10 -39.15
N VAL A 325 20.29 9.27 -39.20
CA VAL A 325 21.05 9.99 -38.16
C VAL A 325 20.56 11.45 -38.04
N LEU A 326 20.45 12.17 -39.17
CA LEU A 326 19.97 13.56 -39.17
C LEU A 326 18.54 13.68 -38.62
N ILE A 327 17.65 12.77 -39.03
CA ILE A 327 16.27 12.73 -38.55
C ILE A 327 16.23 12.47 -37.04
N GLN A 328 17.03 11.53 -36.54
CA GLN A 328 17.09 11.24 -35.11
C GLN A 328 17.58 12.45 -34.31
N GLN A 329 18.64 13.11 -34.78
CA GLN A 329 19.21 14.30 -34.12
C GLN A 329 18.19 15.45 -34.06
N ASP A 330 17.50 15.75 -35.17
CA ASP A 330 16.49 16.79 -35.22
C ASP A 330 15.31 16.52 -34.26
N ARG A 331 14.84 15.26 -34.23
CA ARG A 331 13.73 14.88 -33.35
C ARG A 331 14.11 14.91 -31.87
N ILE A 332 15.33 14.52 -31.52
CA ILE A 332 15.84 14.64 -30.16
C ILE A 332 15.95 16.10 -29.76
N ARG A 333 16.49 16.97 -30.62
CA ARG A 333 16.57 18.41 -30.37
C ARG A 333 15.18 19.03 -30.13
N CYS A 334 14.19 18.70 -30.95
CA CYS A 334 12.83 19.26 -30.83
C CYS A 334 12.05 18.71 -29.62
N THR A 335 12.26 17.46 -29.23
CA THR A 335 11.47 16.79 -28.18
C THR A 335 12.04 16.99 -26.78
N LEU A 336 13.36 17.17 -26.66
CA LEU A 336 14.06 17.25 -25.37
C LEU A 336 13.54 18.37 -24.44
N PRO A 337 13.21 19.59 -24.92
CA PRO A 337 12.62 20.62 -24.06
C PRO A 337 11.31 20.19 -23.38
N LEU A 338 10.43 19.51 -24.13
CA LEU A 338 9.15 18.99 -23.62
C LEU A 338 9.36 17.88 -22.58
N VAL A 339 10.36 17.02 -22.81
CA VAL A 339 10.78 15.99 -21.85
C VAL A 339 11.26 16.64 -20.55
N ILE A 340 12.07 17.69 -20.64
CA ILE A 340 12.57 18.43 -19.46
C ILE A 340 11.41 19.07 -18.67
N GLU A 341 10.42 19.66 -19.34
CA GLU A 341 9.24 20.20 -18.67
C GLU A 341 8.44 19.13 -17.93
N LYS A 342 8.17 17.98 -18.58
CA LYS A 342 7.48 16.85 -17.94
C LYS A 342 8.23 16.31 -16.71
N VAL A 343 9.56 16.22 -16.79
CA VAL A 343 10.39 15.81 -15.64
C VAL A 343 10.30 16.83 -14.50
N LYS A 344 10.34 18.13 -14.80
CA LYS A 344 10.19 19.19 -13.79
C LYS A 344 8.83 19.15 -13.11
N GLU A 345 7.76 18.95 -13.89
CA GLU A 345 6.40 18.82 -13.37
C GLU A 345 6.30 17.63 -12.41
N LYS A 346 6.79 16.45 -12.80
CA LYS A 346 6.84 15.27 -11.92
C LYS A 346 7.64 15.52 -10.63
N ILE A 347 8.81 16.16 -10.73
CA ILE A 347 9.62 16.52 -9.56
C ILE A 347 8.83 17.45 -8.62
N GLN A 348 8.08 18.41 -9.17
CA GLN A 348 7.25 19.29 -8.37
C GLN A 348 6.14 18.53 -7.65
N THR A 349 5.41 17.67 -8.36
CA THR A 349 4.36 16.83 -7.77
C THR A 349 4.91 15.96 -6.65
N MET A 350 6.02 15.25 -6.89
CA MET A 350 6.66 14.41 -5.86
C MET A 350 7.15 15.23 -4.65
N ARG A 351 7.63 16.47 -4.86
CA ARG A 351 7.99 17.37 -3.75
C ARG A 351 6.78 17.84 -2.97
N GLU A 352 5.64 18.05 -3.63
CA GLU A 352 4.39 18.41 -2.97
C GLU A 352 3.85 17.23 -2.16
N GLU A 353 3.89 16.02 -2.70
CA GLU A 353 3.58 14.78 -1.98
C GLU A 353 4.51 14.59 -0.78
N LEU A 354 5.82 14.77 -0.96
CA LEU A 354 6.81 14.66 0.12
C LEU A 354 6.55 15.65 1.26
N LYS A 355 6.01 16.85 0.97
CA LYS A 355 5.62 17.82 2.01
C LYS A 355 4.41 17.37 2.81
N GLN A 356 3.55 16.51 2.26
CA GLN A 356 2.39 15.98 2.97
C GLN A 356 2.77 14.80 3.88
N ILE A 357 3.90 14.16 3.60
CA ILE A 357 4.43 13.08 4.43
C ILE A 357 5.04 13.68 5.71
N PRO A 358 4.69 13.16 6.91
CA PRO A 358 5.29 13.62 8.16
C PRO A 358 6.81 13.48 8.16
N SER A 359 7.52 14.49 8.68
CA SER A 359 8.97 14.42 8.85
C SER A 359 9.35 13.31 9.83
N VAL A 360 10.40 12.55 9.51
CA VAL A 360 10.96 11.55 10.41
C VAL A 360 11.49 12.25 11.67
N ILE A 361 10.95 11.88 12.83
CA ILE A 361 11.33 12.44 14.13
C ILE A 361 12.46 11.57 14.69
N LEU A 362 13.69 12.09 14.69
CA LEU A 362 14.88 11.35 15.14
C LEU A 362 15.44 11.86 16.47
N THR A 363 15.10 13.08 16.87
CA THR A 363 15.65 13.73 18.06
C THR A 363 14.57 14.36 18.95
N GLU A 364 14.89 14.61 20.21
CA GLU A 364 14.03 15.36 21.14
C GLU A 364 13.63 16.74 20.58
N THR A 365 14.55 17.38 19.84
CA THR A 365 14.29 18.68 19.21
C THR A 365 13.23 18.56 18.12
N ASP A 366 13.31 17.51 17.29
CA ASP A 366 12.33 17.23 16.24
C ASP A 366 10.95 16.93 16.84
N THR A 367 10.91 16.15 17.93
CA THR A 367 9.68 15.85 18.66
C THR A 367 9.03 17.13 19.17
N ARG A 368 9.83 18.03 19.76
CA ARG A 368 9.35 19.30 20.30
C ARG A 368 8.82 20.22 19.19
N ILE A 369 9.45 20.24 18.03
CA ILE A 369 8.99 21.04 16.87
C ILE A 369 7.66 20.48 16.36
N ALA A 370 7.60 19.17 16.08
CA ALA A 370 6.40 18.51 15.56
C ALA A 370 5.21 18.64 16.52
N PHE A 371 5.43 18.41 17.82
CA PHE A 371 4.38 18.54 18.84
C PHE A 371 3.87 19.98 18.97
N ASN A 372 4.76 20.98 18.97
CA ASN A 372 4.35 22.39 19.00
C ASN A 372 3.55 22.79 17.77
N GLU A 373 3.90 22.26 16.60
CA GLU A 373 3.16 22.52 15.36
C GLU A 373 1.76 21.90 15.41
N ILE A 374 1.64 20.65 15.87
CA ILE A 374 0.35 19.97 16.08
C ILE A 374 -0.53 20.75 17.06
N LEU A 375 0.03 21.15 18.22
CA LEU A 375 -0.73 21.93 19.21
C LEU A 375 -1.16 23.29 18.67
N ARG A 376 -0.28 23.99 17.96
CA ARG A 376 -0.60 25.28 17.33
C ARG A 376 -1.73 25.13 16.31
N ASN A 377 -1.69 24.07 15.50
CA ASN A 377 -2.72 23.78 14.51
C ASN A 377 -4.05 23.40 15.17
N TYR A 378 -4.01 22.58 16.23
CA TYR A 378 -5.19 22.19 17.00
C TYR A 378 -5.87 23.40 17.64
N ARG A 379 -5.09 24.24 18.33
CA ARG A 379 -5.58 25.49 18.92
C ARG A 379 -6.24 26.39 17.88
N ARG A 380 -5.54 26.67 16.78
CA ARG A 380 -6.07 27.52 15.71
C ARG A 380 -7.38 26.98 15.15
N ALA A 381 -7.47 25.67 14.96
CA ALA A 381 -8.66 25.00 14.45
C ALA A 381 -9.85 25.06 15.42
N VAL A 382 -9.61 25.03 16.74
CA VAL A 382 -10.64 25.22 17.77
C VAL A 382 -11.10 26.69 17.83
N GLU A 383 -10.16 27.64 17.86
CA GLU A 383 -10.47 29.08 17.91
C GLU A 383 -11.32 29.53 16.73
N GLN A 384 -10.97 29.12 15.50
CA GLN A 384 -11.73 29.43 14.29
C GLN A 384 -13.19 28.94 14.38
N ARG A 385 -13.39 27.72 14.89
CA ARG A 385 -14.73 27.11 15.01
C ARG A 385 -15.58 27.72 16.11
N VAL A 386 -14.94 28.21 17.17
CA VAL A 386 -15.60 28.94 18.26
C VAL A 386 -16.00 30.34 17.82
N GLN A 387 -15.13 31.05 17.08
CA GLN A 387 -15.37 32.43 16.63
C GLN A 387 -16.34 32.51 15.45
N GLY A 388 -16.57 31.40 14.75
CA GLY A 388 -17.45 31.34 13.59
C GLY A 388 -16.74 31.63 12.26
N ASP A 389 -15.40 31.62 12.27
CA ASP A 389 -14.55 31.85 11.10
C ASP A 389 -14.40 30.54 10.31
N TYR A 390 -15.46 30.15 9.60
CA TYR A 390 -15.47 28.95 8.75
C TYR A 390 -15.20 29.33 7.28
N GLU A 391 -14.37 28.54 6.58
CA GLU A 391 -14.39 28.55 5.12
C GLU A 391 -15.73 27.99 4.63
N ILE A 392 -16.59 28.82 4.05
CA ILE A 392 -17.84 28.36 3.42
C ILE A 392 -17.47 27.61 2.14
N LYS A 393 -17.19 26.31 2.24
CA LYS A 393 -17.19 25.43 1.07
C LYS A 393 -18.64 25.23 0.66
N SER A 394 -19.00 25.80 -0.49
CA SER A 394 -20.34 25.71 -1.06
C SER A 394 -20.65 24.28 -1.52
N GLU A 395 -21.11 23.42 -0.61
CA GLU A 395 -21.83 22.22 -1.01
C GLU A 395 -23.34 22.47 -0.94
N LYS A 396 -23.99 22.09 -2.03
CA LYS A 396 -25.35 22.46 -2.40
C LYS A 396 -26.36 22.08 -1.32
N THR A 397 -27.08 23.11 -0.89
CA THR A 397 -28.47 23.17 -0.44
C THR A 397 -29.30 21.88 -0.55
N GLY A 398 -29.91 21.52 0.58
CA GLY A 398 -31.34 21.15 0.57
C GLY A 398 -31.70 19.70 0.84
N GLU A 399 -31.21 19.10 1.94
CA GLU A 399 -31.91 17.95 2.51
C GLU A 399 -32.39 18.25 3.92
N LYS A 400 -33.68 17.98 4.12
CA LYS A 400 -34.37 18.05 5.40
C LYS A 400 -33.58 17.24 6.42
N PHE A 401 -33.38 17.81 7.61
CA PHE A 401 -32.81 17.19 8.78
C PHE A 401 -33.59 15.88 9.09
N ASN A 402 -33.14 14.76 8.53
CA ASN A 402 -33.66 13.45 8.83
C ASN A 402 -33.04 13.01 10.15
N GLN A 403 -33.89 12.58 11.08
CA GLN A 403 -33.58 12.21 12.46
C GLN A 403 -32.67 10.95 12.59
N HIS A 404 -32.02 10.51 11.50
CA HIS A 404 -31.20 9.31 11.41
C HIS A 404 -29.75 9.55 10.95
N ALA A 405 -29.32 10.78 10.69
CA ALA A 405 -27.92 11.08 10.34
C ALA A 405 -27.07 11.40 11.59
N ARG A 406 -26.61 10.38 12.31
CA ARG A 406 -25.59 10.50 13.38
C ARG A 406 -24.14 10.57 12.87
N GLU A 407 -23.91 10.58 11.55
CA GLU A 407 -22.58 10.36 10.96
C GLU A 407 -21.92 11.57 10.29
N LYS A 408 -22.53 12.76 10.31
CA LYS A 408 -21.84 14.01 9.91
C LYS A 408 -21.99 15.05 11.01
N TRP A 409 -21.04 15.02 11.95
CA TRP A 409 -20.93 16.05 12.98
C TRP A 409 -20.56 17.37 12.29
N ASP A 410 -21.40 18.37 12.47
CA ASP A 410 -21.20 19.72 11.97
C ASP A 410 -20.43 20.52 13.03
N ASP A 411 -19.22 20.95 12.68
CA ASP A 411 -18.25 21.60 13.56
C ASP A 411 -18.51 23.11 13.77
N ARG A 412 -19.69 23.59 13.36
CA ARG A 412 -20.19 24.95 13.59
C ARG A 412 -20.66 25.16 15.03
N ILE A 413 -19.72 25.17 15.97
CA ILE A 413 -19.98 25.25 17.41
C ILE A 413 -20.91 26.42 17.78
N ALA A 414 -20.61 27.62 17.28
CA ALA A 414 -21.40 28.81 17.58
C ALA A 414 -22.85 28.75 17.04
N TYR A 415 -23.06 28.10 15.89
CA TYR A 415 -24.39 27.96 15.28
C TYR A 415 -25.27 26.99 16.07
N HIS A 416 -24.73 25.84 16.45
CA HIS A 416 -25.49 24.80 17.12
C HIS A 416 -25.85 25.15 18.56
N LEU A 417 -24.96 25.83 19.29
CA LEU A 417 -25.27 26.37 20.62
C LEU A 417 -26.43 27.36 20.58
N LYS A 418 -26.54 28.17 19.52
CA LYS A 418 -27.66 29.09 19.31
C LYS A 418 -28.97 28.37 18.95
N MET A 419 -28.90 27.30 18.17
CA MET A 419 -30.09 26.53 17.77
C MET A 419 -30.67 25.71 18.91
N ILE A 420 -29.84 25.02 19.69
CA ILE A 420 -30.30 24.21 20.83
C ILE A 420 -30.90 25.11 21.93
N GLY A 421 -30.35 26.31 22.16
CA GLY A 421 -30.91 27.30 23.08
C GLY A 421 -32.35 27.71 22.71
N LYS A 422 -32.69 27.73 21.42
CA LYS A 422 -34.07 27.95 20.96
C LYS A 422 -35.00 26.78 21.30
N CYS A 423 -34.56 25.54 21.09
CA CYS A 423 -35.35 24.35 21.44
C CYS A 423 -35.63 24.29 22.95
N THR A 424 -34.62 24.54 23.79
CA THR A 424 -34.78 24.60 25.25
C THR A 424 -35.71 25.74 25.67
N SER A 425 -35.64 26.89 24.99
CA SER A 425 -36.56 28.01 25.20
C SER A 425 -38.03 27.61 24.98
N GLU A 426 -38.33 26.86 23.91
CA GLU A 426 -39.70 26.38 23.63
C GLU A 426 -40.20 25.39 24.70
N GLU A 427 -39.34 24.50 25.22
CA GLU A 427 -39.69 23.56 26.29
C GLU A 427 -40.00 24.27 27.61
N ILE A 428 -39.15 25.24 28.00
CA ILE A 428 -39.37 26.07 29.19
C ILE A 428 -40.67 26.87 29.04
N GLN A 429 -40.91 27.45 27.87
CA GLN A 429 -42.14 28.17 27.59
C GLN A 429 -43.38 27.28 27.73
N LYS A 430 -43.33 26.03 27.24
CA LYS A 430 -44.41 25.05 27.41
C LYS A 430 -44.70 24.76 28.88
N ILE A 431 -43.67 24.59 29.72
CA ILE A 431 -43.86 24.34 31.16
C ILE A 431 -44.53 25.54 31.84
N LEU A 432 -44.05 26.76 31.56
CA LEU A 432 -44.58 27.99 32.15
C LEU A 432 -46.00 28.33 31.65
N SER A 433 -46.32 27.99 30.40
CA SER A 433 -47.67 28.16 29.84
C SER A 433 -48.71 27.23 30.50
N LYS A 434 -48.31 26.06 31.00
CA LYS A 434 -49.21 25.16 31.74
C LYS A 434 -49.63 25.75 33.09
N PHE A 435 -48.68 26.38 33.80
CA PHE A 435 -48.96 27.10 35.05
C PHE A 435 -49.97 28.24 34.85
N THR A 436 -49.92 28.90 33.69
CA THR A 436 -50.76 30.06 33.37
C THR A 436 -51.97 29.73 32.47
N SER A 437 -52.33 28.44 32.39
CA SER A 437 -53.44 27.96 31.56
C SER A 437 -54.81 28.18 32.19
N GLU A 438 -55.86 28.29 31.36
CA GLU A 438 -57.28 28.41 31.79
C GLU A 438 -57.72 27.28 32.74
N ARG A 439 -57.05 26.13 32.74
CA ARG A 439 -57.34 25.00 33.62
C ARG A 439 -56.98 25.27 35.10
N GLN A 440 -56.07 26.19 35.37
CA GLN A 440 -55.65 26.58 36.73
C GLN A 440 -56.52 27.70 37.32
N LYS A 441 -57.34 28.33 36.48
CA LYS A 441 -58.26 29.41 36.84
C LYS A 441 -59.14 29.08 38.06
N PRO A 442 -59.73 27.87 38.22
CA PRO A 442 -60.54 27.55 39.39
C PRO A 442 -59.72 27.49 40.69
N GLN A 443 -58.48 26.98 40.65
CA GLN A 443 -57.61 26.88 41.84
C GLN A 443 -57.07 28.25 42.25
N VAL A 444 -56.74 29.10 41.28
CA VAL A 444 -56.32 30.49 41.52
C VAL A 444 -57.47 31.32 42.08
N LEU A 445 -58.69 31.15 41.52
CA LEU A 445 -59.92 31.79 42.01
C LEU A 445 -60.27 31.38 43.43
N GLN A 446 -60.32 30.08 43.70
CA GLN A 446 -60.56 29.53 45.03
C GLN A 446 -59.51 30.03 46.04
N SER A 447 -58.24 30.12 45.64
CA SER A 447 -57.16 30.65 46.48
C SER A 447 -57.32 32.14 46.79
N ILE A 448 -57.85 32.93 45.86
CA ILE A 448 -58.16 34.35 46.08
C ILE A 448 -59.32 34.47 47.08
N GLU A 449 -60.39 33.68 46.89
CA GLU A 449 -61.58 33.63 47.76
C GLU A 449 -61.25 33.19 49.20
N GLU A 450 -60.48 32.11 49.37
CA GLU A 450 -60.10 31.55 50.69
C GLU A 450 -59.14 32.47 51.49
N ASN A 451 -58.55 33.48 50.84
CA ASN A 451 -57.56 34.38 51.45
C ASN A 451 -57.98 35.85 51.37
N TYR A 452 -59.28 36.13 51.17
CA TYR A 452 -59.89 37.45 51.25
C TYR A 452 -59.70 38.04 52.67
N GLY A 453 -58.56 38.70 52.89
CA GLY A 453 -58.18 39.27 54.20
C GLY A 453 -56.66 39.41 54.41
N GLY A 454 -55.83 38.73 53.62
CA GLY A 454 -54.36 38.79 53.72
C GLY A 454 -53.65 39.63 52.65
N GLY A 455 -54.37 40.17 51.65
CA GLY A 455 -53.81 40.93 50.52
C GLY A 455 -54.77 41.99 49.99
N LEU A 456 -54.31 42.83 49.05
CA LEU A 456 -55.14 43.84 48.38
C LEU A 456 -56.28 43.16 47.59
N PRO A 457 -57.48 43.78 47.48
CA PRO A 457 -58.56 43.26 46.65
C PRO A 457 -58.07 42.97 45.23
N ASN A 458 -58.36 41.78 44.71
CA ASN A 458 -57.92 41.26 43.40
C ASN A 458 -56.43 40.85 43.26
N PHE A 459 -55.67 40.74 44.37
CA PHE A 459 -54.28 40.24 44.34
C PHE A 459 -54.11 39.01 45.26
N PRO A 460 -53.76 37.82 44.72
CA PRO A 460 -53.48 36.65 45.54
C PRO A 460 -52.22 36.86 46.41
N SER A 461 -52.18 36.23 47.59
CA SER A 461 -51.01 36.25 48.48
C SER A 461 -49.78 35.66 47.77
N SER A 462 -48.62 36.33 47.91
CA SER A 462 -47.35 35.89 47.31
C SER A 462 -46.94 34.48 47.74
N ASN A 463 -47.26 34.10 48.98
CA ASN A 463 -46.96 32.76 49.51
C ASN A 463 -47.73 31.65 48.78
N ILE A 464 -48.95 31.95 48.33
CA ILE A 464 -49.81 30.97 47.65
C ILE A 464 -49.40 30.84 46.19
N ILE A 465 -49.09 31.96 45.53
CA ILE A 465 -48.53 31.94 44.17
C ILE A 465 -47.24 31.10 44.15
N GLN A 466 -46.39 31.24 45.17
CA GLN A 466 -45.18 30.44 45.31
C GLN A 466 -45.48 28.95 45.48
N GLN A 467 -46.45 28.56 46.31
CA GLN A 467 -46.87 27.16 46.46
C GLN A 467 -47.42 26.56 45.15
N LEU A 468 -48.23 27.32 44.40
CA LEU A 468 -48.77 26.88 43.12
C LEU A 468 -47.71 26.81 42.00
N TYR A 469 -46.69 27.67 42.06
CA TYR A 469 -45.60 27.70 41.09
C TYR A 469 -44.58 26.56 41.31
N GLN A 470 -44.37 26.13 42.56
CA GLN A 470 -43.34 25.15 42.94
C GLN A 470 -43.34 23.84 42.11
N PRO A 471 -44.49 23.18 41.81
CA PRO A 471 -44.52 21.96 40.99
C PRO A 471 -44.08 22.17 39.54
N TYR A 472 -44.29 23.38 39.00
CA TYR A 472 -43.87 23.76 37.65
C TYR A 472 -42.42 24.20 37.62
N HIS A 473 -41.97 24.92 38.67
CA HIS A 473 -40.57 25.26 38.88
C HIS A 473 -39.68 24.01 38.88
N LYS A 474 -40.06 22.96 39.63
CA LYS A 474 -39.33 21.67 39.64
C LYS A 474 -39.20 21.03 38.25
N GLN A 475 -40.16 21.26 37.34
CA GLN A 475 -40.09 20.73 35.97
C GLN A 475 -39.06 21.47 35.10
N LEU A 476 -38.64 22.68 35.47
CA LEU A 476 -37.64 23.47 34.74
C LEU A 476 -36.22 22.90 34.87
N GLU A 477 -35.96 22.10 35.91
CA GLU A 477 -34.65 21.51 36.13
C GLU A 477 -34.21 20.58 35.00
N LYS A 478 -35.15 19.76 34.50
CA LYS A 478 -34.88 18.77 33.44
C LYS A 478 -34.42 19.40 32.11
N PRO A 479 -35.14 20.37 31.50
CA PRO A 479 -34.70 20.98 30.24
C PRO A 479 -33.36 21.73 30.40
N CYS A 480 -33.11 22.36 31.55
CA CYS A 480 -31.83 23.03 31.83
C CYS A 480 -30.66 22.04 31.91
N LYS A 481 -30.83 20.91 32.63
CA LYS A 481 -29.81 19.85 32.71
C LYS A 481 -29.55 19.19 31.36
N ASN A 482 -30.61 18.92 30.60
CA ASN A 482 -30.50 18.31 29.28
C ASN A 482 -29.66 19.17 28.32
N LEU A 483 -29.81 20.49 28.36
CA LEU A 483 -29.00 21.39 27.56
C LEU A 483 -27.51 21.26 27.92
N VAL A 484 -27.17 21.30 29.20
CA VAL A 484 -25.76 21.19 29.66
C VAL A 484 -25.14 19.85 29.22
N LEU A 485 -25.87 18.74 29.36
CA LEU A 485 -25.41 17.42 28.92
C LEU A 485 -25.24 17.34 27.40
N TRP A 486 -26.15 17.97 26.64
CA TRP A 486 -26.04 18.02 25.20
C TRP A 486 -24.81 18.83 24.74
N VAL A 487 -24.55 19.98 25.38
CA VAL A 487 -23.38 20.82 25.10
C VAL A 487 -22.08 20.07 25.39
N GLU A 488 -22.03 19.31 26.49
CA GLU A 488 -20.90 18.44 26.84
C GLU A 488 -20.62 17.39 25.76
N GLU A 489 -21.65 16.65 25.34
CA GLU A 489 -21.53 15.60 24.32
C GLU A 489 -21.10 16.19 22.97
N TYR A 490 -21.72 17.29 22.56
CA TYR A 490 -21.42 17.98 21.32
C TYR A 490 -19.99 18.55 21.30
N MET A 491 -19.58 19.25 22.36
CA MET A 491 -18.21 19.79 22.45
C MET A 491 -17.16 18.68 22.46
N THR A 492 -17.42 17.56 23.16
CA THR A 492 -16.52 16.41 23.18
C THR A 492 -16.32 15.81 21.79
N ALA A 493 -17.41 15.65 21.04
CA ALA A 493 -17.35 15.12 19.68
C ALA A 493 -16.67 16.08 18.70
N CYS A 494 -16.97 17.38 18.77
CA CYS A 494 -16.34 18.40 17.93
C CYS A 494 -14.83 18.47 18.16
N LEU A 495 -14.37 18.49 19.41
CA LEU A 495 -12.95 18.56 19.73
C LEU A 495 -12.20 17.29 19.30
N ALA A 496 -12.81 16.11 19.47
CA ALA A 496 -12.25 14.86 18.96
C ALA A 496 -12.15 14.85 17.42
N TYR A 497 -13.14 15.40 16.72
CA TYR A 497 -13.11 15.56 15.27
C TYR A 497 -11.99 16.51 14.82
N ILE A 498 -11.87 17.68 15.45
CA ILE A 498 -10.81 18.66 15.15
C ILE A 498 -9.44 18.02 15.35
N LEU A 499 -9.26 17.27 16.45
CA LEU A 499 -8.00 16.58 16.73
C LEU A 499 -7.67 15.54 15.65
N LYS A 500 -8.65 14.77 15.19
CA LYS A 500 -8.49 13.82 14.08
C LYS A 500 -8.10 14.50 12.77
N THR A 501 -8.58 15.72 12.51
CA THR A 501 -8.21 16.47 11.29
C THR A 501 -6.82 17.11 11.33
N VAL A 502 -6.29 17.36 12.52
CA VAL A 502 -4.99 18.01 12.71
C VAL A 502 -3.85 17.00 12.81
N LEU A 503 -4.13 15.79 13.27
CA LEU A 503 -3.13 14.73 13.38
C LEU A 503 -2.91 14.00 12.03
N PRO A 504 -1.66 13.73 11.64
CA PRO A 504 -1.37 12.98 10.42
C PRO A 504 -1.78 11.50 10.56
N ALA A 505 -2.68 11.02 9.71
CA ALA A 505 -3.26 9.67 9.82
C ALA A 505 -2.22 8.53 9.74
N GLU A 506 -1.12 8.78 9.03
CA GLU A 506 -0.10 7.78 8.68
C GLU A 506 1.07 7.74 9.67
N ALA A 507 1.10 8.63 10.68
CA ALA A 507 2.18 8.66 11.65
C ALA A 507 1.95 7.69 12.81
N THR A 508 2.99 6.95 13.18
CA THR A 508 2.98 5.95 14.28
C THR A 508 2.59 6.56 15.63
N TYR A 509 2.91 7.84 15.86
CA TYR A 509 2.59 8.57 17.10
C TYR A 509 1.14 9.09 17.18
N THR A 510 0.35 8.97 16.11
CA THR A 510 -0.99 9.58 16.04
C THR A 510 -1.97 8.95 16.99
N LEU A 511 -1.99 7.62 17.11
CA LEU A 511 -2.94 6.93 17.98
C LEU A 511 -2.68 7.21 19.48
N PRO A 512 -1.43 7.09 19.99
CA PRO A 512 -1.11 7.43 21.38
C PRO A 512 -1.37 8.90 21.71
N LEU A 513 -0.94 9.80 20.82
CA LEU A 513 -1.09 11.25 21.01
C LEU A 513 -2.57 11.68 21.00
N SER A 514 -3.36 11.13 20.06
CA SER A 514 -4.80 11.36 20.00
C SER A 514 -5.49 10.93 21.28
N ARG A 515 -5.12 9.77 21.83
CA ARG A 515 -5.71 9.25 23.07
C ARG A 515 -5.47 10.20 24.25
N GLU A 516 -4.23 10.67 24.41
CA GLU A 516 -3.86 11.52 25.54
C GLU A 516 -4.48 12.92 25.44
N LEU A 517 -4.43 13.54 24.26
CA LEU A 517 -5.07 14.83 24.03
C LEU A 517 -6.60 14.75 24.18
N ASN A 518 -7.22 13.64 23.77
CA ASN A 518 -8.64 13.39 24.02
C ASN A 518 -8.94 13.23 25.52
N ASN A 519 -8.07 12.57 26.30
CA ASN A 519 -8.25 12.45 27.75
C ASN A 519 -8.19 13.81 28.46
N ILE A 520 -7.20 14.64 28.10
CA ILE A 520 -7.06 16.00 28.62
C ILE A 520 -8.31 16.82 28.29
N THR A 521 -8.75 16.75 27.02
CA THR A 521 -9.93 17.46 26.53
C THR A 521 -11.20 17.02 27.26
N LYS A 522 -11.43 15.72 27.41
CA LYS A 522 -12.56 15.17 28.17
C LYS A 522 -12.56 15.63 29.63
N GLY A 523 -11.39 15.65 30.27
CA GLY A 523 -11.26 16.14 31.65
C GLY A 523 -11.65 17.62 31.81
N ILE A 524 -11.31 18.46 30.82
CA ILE A 524 -11.68 19.89 30.82
C ILE A 524 -13.19 20.06 30.62
N ILE A 525 -13.76 19.33 29.67
CA ILE A 525 -15.20 19.38 29.37
C ILE A 525 -16.02 18.89 30.57
N GLN A 526 -15.59 17.80 31.22
CA GLN A 526 -16.23 17.28 32.43
C GLN A 526 -16.20 18.31 33.58
N HIS A 527 -15.07 18.96 33.81
CA HIS A 527 -14.97 20.02 34.82
C HIS A 527 -15.88 21.23 34.50
N SER A 528 -15.94 21.61 33.22
CA SER A 528 -16.79 22.70 32.74
C SER A 528 -18.28 22.38 32.93
N LYS A 529 -18.67 21.12 32.69
CA LYS A 529 -20.02 20.61 32.94
C LYS A 529 -20.39 20.68 34.42
N GLU A 530 -19.53 20.21 35.32
CA GLU A 530 -19.79 20.26 36.77
C GLU A 530 -20.03 21.69 37.25
N LYS A 531 -19.17 22.63 36.84
CA LYS A 531 -19.31 24.05 37.20
C LYS A 531 -20.52 24.73 36.56
N CYS A 532 -20.84 24.36 35.33
CA CYS A 532 -22.06 24.81 34.67
C CYS A 532 -23.31 24.29 35.40
N MET A 533 -23.33 23.02 35.79
CA MET A 533 -24.45 22.42 36.54
C MET A 533 -24.64 23.08 37.92
N GLU A 534 -23.56 23.35 38.66
CA GLU A 534 -23.62 24.11 39.92
C GLU A 534 -24.24 25.50 39.71
N SER A 535 -23.82 26.21 38.67
CA SER A 535 -24.33 27.56 38.35
C SER A 535 -25.80 27.53 37.92
N VAL A 536 -26.21 26.52 37.16
CA VAL A 536 -27.60 26.30 36.75
C VAL A 536 -28.48 25.98 37.96
N HIS A 537 -27.99 25.21 38.92
CA HIS A 537 -28.71 24.92 40.15
C HIS A 537 -28.96 26.19 40.96
N GLN A 538 -27.92 27.00 41.19
CA GLN A 538 -28.04 28.30 41.87
C GLN A 538 -29.02 29.24 41.15
N MET A 539 -28.99 29.28 39.82
CA MET A 539 -29.94 30.05 39.01
C MET A 539 -31.38 29.61 39.25
N LEU A 540 -31.64 28.31 39.28
CA LEU A 540 -32.99 27.77 39.51
C LEU A 540 -33.45 28.06 40.96
N GLU A 541 -32.60 27.88 41.96
CA GLU A 541 -32.93 28.21 43.36
C GLU A 541 -33.37 29.68 43.53
N MET A 542 -32.72 30.61 42.81
CA MET A 542 -33.11 32.03 42.83
C MET A 542 -34.49 32.26 42.19
N GLU A 543 -34.82 31.51 41.15
CA GLU A 543 -36.10 31.62 40.42
C GLU A 543 -37.25 30.85 41.10
N GLU A 544 -37.01 30.07 42.17
CA GLU A 544 -38.07 29.46 42.99
C GLU A 544 -38.88 30.53 43.76
N LYS A 545 -38.23 31.64 44.13
CA LYS A 545 -38.87 32.76 44.85
C LYS A 545 -39.64 33.64 43.87
N VAL A 546 -40.96 33.72 44.03
CA VAL A 546 -41.82 34.52 43.16
C VAL A 546 -41.71 36.01 43.51
N PHE A 547 -40.87 36.74 42.77
CA PHE A 547 -40.66 38.18 42.96
C PHE A 547 -40.18 38.86 41.67
N THR A 548 -40.68 40.06 41.37
CA THR A 548 -40.17 40.87 40.26
C THR A 548 -40.25 42.37 40.55
N VAL A 549 -39.16 43.08 40.28
CA VAL A 549 -39.09 44.55 40.14
C VAL A 549 -38.75 44.95 38.69
N ASN A 550 -38.86 44.00 37.77
CA ASN A 550 -38.47 44.21 36.38
C ASN A 550 -39.39 45.26 35.73
N PRO A 551 -38.84 46.36 35.17
CA PRO A 551 -39.63 47.46 34.63
C PRO A 551 -40.53 47.05 33.45
N TYR A 552 -40.20 45.95 32.77
CA TYR A 552 -40.97 45.42 31.65
C TYR A 552 -42.24 44.67 32.08
N TYR A 553 -42.40 44.33 33.37
CA TYR A 553 -43.60 43.65 33.87
C TYR A 553 -44.87 44.40 33.54
N LEU A 554 -44.93 45.70 33.83
CA LEU A 554 -46.11 46.52 33.55
C LEU A 554 -46.37 46.68 32.04
N ALA A 555 -45.31 46.68 31.22
CA ALA A 555 -45.45 46.76 29.76
C ALA A 555 -46.03 45.46 29.17
N ILE A 556 -45.52 44.30 29.61
CA ILE A 556 -46.02 42.98 29.21
C ILE A 556 -47.45 42.79 29.71
N PHE A 557 -47.73 43.16 30.96
CA PHE A 557 -49.07 43.13 31.55
C PHE A 557 -50.08 43.93 30.72
N LYS A 558 -49.75 45.17 30.36
CA LYS A 558 -50.61 46.02 29.51
C LYS A 558 -50.82 45.42 28.11
N LYS A 559 -49.81 44.76 27.55
CA LYS A 559 -49.88 44.14 26.21
C LYS A 559 -50.76 42.88 26.19
N LEU A 560 -50.78 42.12 27.28
CA LEU A 560 -51.59 40.90 27.42
C LEU A 560 -53.05 41.22 27.78
N LYS A 561 -53.36 42.44 28.24
CA LYS A 561 -54.72 42.89 28.50
C LYS A 561 -55.46 43.15 27.18
N PRO A 562 -56.65 42.56 26.95
CA PRO A 562 -57.41 42.79 25.72
C PRO A 562 -57.85 44.26 25.60
N ASN A 563 -57.79 44.83 24.39
CA ASN A 563 -58.26 46.20 24.11
C ASN A 563 -59.78 46.30 24.35
N GLU A 564 -60.20 46.94 25.42
CA GLU A 564 -61.59 47.34 25.63
C GLU A 564 -61.97 48.45 24.64
N THR A 565 -62.49 48.07 23.47
CA THR A 565 -63.22 49.01 22.60
C THR A 565 -64.48 48.33 22.06
N ALA A 566 -65.63 48.88 22.50
CA ALA A 566 -67.04 48.59 22.15
C ALA A 566 -67.55 47.19 22.58
N VAL A 567 -68.64 47.05 23.36
CA VAL A 567 -70.01 47.49 23.07
C VAL A 567 -70.81 47.76 24.36
N ASN A 568 -71.64 48.80 24.34
CA ASN A 568 -72.68 49.12 25.31
C ASN A 568 -73.61 47.92 25.59
N GLY A 569 -73.65 47.45 26.84
CA GLY A 569 -74.65 46.50 27.31
C GLY A 569 -74.42 46.16 28.78
N ILE A 570 -75.42 46.41 29.62
CA ILE A 570 -75.42 46.24 31.08
C ILE A 570 -74.82 44.88 31.46
N ALA A 571 -73.61 44.88 32.03
CA ALA A 571 -72.94 43.68 32.49
C ALA A 571 -72.97 43.61 34.02
N THR A 572 -73.68 42.62 34.56
CA THR A 572 -73.40 42.05 35.88
C THR A 572 -72.03 41.36 35.81
N ALA A 573 -70.96 42.11 36.03
CA ALA A 573 -69.58 41.62 35.89
C ALA A 573 -68.64 42.29 36.90
N SER A 574 -68.92 42.20 38.20
CA SER A 574 -67.98 42.64 39.24
C SER A 574 -66.99 41.55 39.67
N ASP A 575 -67.35 40.27 39.54
CA ASP A 575 -66.59 39.18 40.18
C ASP A 575 -65.61 38.46 39.23
N ASN A 576 -65.75 38.66 37.91
CA ASN A 576 -64.89 38.00 36.89
C ASN A 576 -63.69 38.84 36.41
N MET A 577 -63.67 40.16 36.67
CA MET A 577 -62.58 41.05 36.17
C MET A 577 -61.28 40.91 36.98
N GLY A 578 -61.33 40.83 38.31
CA GLY A 578 -60.13 40.71 39.16
C GLY A 578 -59.34 39.42 38.92
N SER A 579 -60.07 38.35 38.63
CA SER A 579 -59.58 36.99 38.34
C SER A 579 -58.81 36.90 37.03
N SER A 580 -59.29 37.62 36.01
CA SER A 580 -58.64 37.73 34.70
C SER A 580 -57.35 38.54 34.79
N ASP A 581 -57.36 39.66 35.53
CA ASP A 581 -56.18 40.51 35.71
C ASP A 581 -55.07 39.80 36.53
N ALA A 582 -55.43 39.00 37.54
CA ALA A 582 -54.45 38.18 38.29
C ALA A 582 -53.76 37.13 37.41
N LEU A 583 -54.51 36.45 36.53
CA LEU A 583 -53.95 35.47 35.59
C LEU A 583 -53.05 36.13 34.53
N ILE A 584 -53.43 37.30 34.02
CA ILE A 584 -52.61 38.10 33.11
C ILE A 584 -51.32 38.56 33.80
N GLY A 585 -51.39 38.90 35.09
CA GLY A 585 -50.23 39.19 35.93
C GLY A 585 -49.24 38.02 36.01
N LEU A 586 -49.76 36.81 36.26
CA LEU A 586 -48.95 35.60 36.28
C LEU A 586 -48.34 35.27 34.91
N GLN A 587 -49.09 35.47 33.81
CA GLN A 587 -48.57 35.33 32.44
C GLN A 587 -47.43 36.31 32.14
N ALA A 588 -47.57 37.57 32.58
CA ALA A 588 -46.52 38.58 32.45
C ALA A 588 -45.28 38.20 33.28
N TYR A 589 -45.47 37.70 34.50
CA TYR A 589 -44.38 37.21 35.35
C TYR A 589 -43.63 36.02 34.72
N CYS A 590 -44.37 35.00 34.25
CA CYS A 590 -43.79 33.83 33.59
C CYS A 590 -43.03 34.18 32.31
N SER A 591 -43.47 35.19 31.55
CA SER A 591 -42.73 35.67 30.37
C SER A 591 -41.37 36.24 30.75
N ILE A 592 -41.26 36.90 31.92
CA ILE A 592 -40.00 37.45 32.42
C ILE A 592 -39.09 36.35 32.98
N VAL A 593 -39.65 35.37 33.68
CA VAL A 593 -38.90 34.20 34.17
C VAL A 593 -38.36 33.38 32.99
N HIS A 594 -39.17 33.17 31.96
CA HIS A 594 -38.76 32.50 30.73
C HIS A 594 -37.54 33.18 30.09
N ALA A 595 -37.62 34.49 29.85
CA ALA A 595 -36.51 35.25 29.27
C ALA A 595 -35.24 35.18 30.13
N ARG A 596 -35.37 35.38 31.46
CA ARG A 596 -34.23 35.33 32.39
C ARG A 596 -33.55 33.97 32.40
N ILE A 597 -34.31 32.88 32.51
CA ILE A 597 -33.76 31.52 32.54
C ILE A 597 -33.06 31.22 31.21
N VAL A 598 -33.69 31.51 30.07
CA VAL A 598 -33.11 31.21 28.76
C VAL A 598 -31.83 32.01 28.50
N ASP A 599 -31.83 33.30 28.81
CA ASP A 599 -30.68 34.17 28.62
C ASP A 599 -29.52 33.79 29.55
N HIS A 600 -29.80 33.60 30.84
CA HIS A 600 -28.78 33.20 31.82
C HIS A 600 -28.22 31.80 31.53
N LEU A 601 -29.08 30.83 31.20
CA LEU A 601 -28.65 29.47 30.86
C LEU A 601 -27.73 29.47 29.64
N SER A 602 -28.07 30.24 28.60
CA SER A 602 -27.23 30.38 27.41
C SER A 602 -25.88 31.03 27.73
N GLN A 603 -25.87 32.05 28.59
CA GLN A 603 -24.63 32.69 29.05
C GLN A 603 -23.76 31.77 29.91
N LEU A 604 -24.36 30.93 30.76
CA LEU A 604 -23.63 29.95 31.56
C LEU A 604 -22.98 28.89 30.68
N CYS A 605 -23.68 28.37 29.68
CA CYS A 605 -23.11 27.42 28.72
C CYS A 605 -21.98 28.06 27.88
N ASP A 606 -22.17 29.29 27.38
CA ASP A 606 -21.13 30.04 26.65
C ASP A 606 -19.89 30.29 27.53
N TYR A 607 -20.11 30.73 28.77
CA TYR A 607 -19.02 31.03 29.69
C TYR A 607 -18.22 29.77 30.05
N TRP A 608 -18.88 28.71 30.50
CA TRP A 608 -18.18 27.53 31.02
C TRP A 608 -17.57 26.67 29.92
N PHE A 609 -18.27 26.41 28.81
CA PHE A 609 -17.76 25.52 27.77
C PHE A 609 -16.95 26.22 26.68
N ILE A 610 -17.21 27.50 26.40
CA ILE A 610 -16.48 28.25 25.37
C ILE A 610 -15.42 29.13 26.00
N ARG A 611 -15.80 30.20 26.71
CA ARG A 611 -14.83 31.23 27.13
C ARG A 611 -13.82 30.67 28.13
N ASN A 612 -14.31 30.05 29.19
CA ASN A 612 -13.48 29.43 30.20
C ASN A 612 -12.91 28.09 29.72
N GLY A 613 -13.70 27.29 29.01
CA GLY A 613 -13.25 26.02 28.43
C GLY A 613 -12.03 26.17 27.52
N VAL A 614 -12.04 27.15 26.60
CA VAL A 614 -10.90 27.45 25.72
C VAL A 614 -9.70 28.01 26.50
N LEU A 615 -9.91 28.89 27.49
CA LEU A 615 -8.83 29.42 28.33
C LEU A 615 -8.16 28.33 29.18
N VAL A 616 -8.94 27.42 29.76
CA VAL A 616 -8.45 26.28 30.54
C VAL A 616 -7.77 25.26 29.63
N LEU A 617 -8.27 25.06 28.41
CA LEU A 617 -7.62 24.24 27.39
C LEU A 617 -6.26 24.81 27.01
N ASP A 618 -6.18 26.12 26.73
CA ASP A 618 -4.91 26.80 26.46
C ASP A 618 -3.94 26.68 27.64
N GLY A 619 -4.41 26.89 28.87
CA GLY A 619 -3.60 26.75 30.08
C GLY A 619 -3.08 25.31 30.27
N ARG A 620 -3.96 24.32 30.12
CA ARG A 620 -3.62 22.90 30.34
C ARG A 620 -2.76 22.32 29.23
N LEU A 621 -2.96 22.71 27.98
CA LEU A 621 -2.09 22.32 26.87
C LEU A 621 -0.69 22.93 27.03
N ASN A 622 -0.60 24.15 27.57
CA ASN A 622 0.69 24.78 27.90
C ASN A 622 1.38 24.18 29.14
N THR A 623 0.64 23.69 30.12
CA THR A 623 1.23 22.97 31.27
C THR A 623 1.55 21.51 30.97
N ALA A 624 0.86 20.88 30.02
CA ALA A 624 1.20 19.56 29.49
C ALA A 624 2.54 19.57 28.72
N LEU A 625 3.10 20.75 28.47
CA LEU A 625 4.46 20.99 27.96
C LEU A 625 5.49 21.18 29.10
N SER A 626 5.18 20.84 30.36
CA SER A 626 6.19 20.85 31.41
C SER A 626 7.36 19.91 31.02
N PRO A 627 8.62 20.19 31.40
CA PRO A 627 9.73 19.29 31.10
C PRO A 627 9.48 17.84 31.58
N ALA A 628 8.70 17.66 32.64
CA ALA A 628 8.33 16.33 33.16
C ALA A 628 7.27 15.63 32.30
N ASP A 629 6.31 16.36 31.73
CA ASP A 629 5.32 15.78 30.81
C ASP A 629 5.89 15.62 29.41
N LEU A 630 6.73 16.54 28.92
CA LEU A 630 7.59 16.35 27.76
C LEU A 630 8.51 15.14 27.94
N LEU A 631 9.03 14.88 29.15
CA LEU A 631 9.79 13.67 29.44
C LEU A 631 8.89 12.43 29.45
N LYS A 632 7.64 12.49 29.95
CA LYS A 632 6.67 11.39 29.76
C LYS A 632 6.32 11.17 28.30
N PHE A 633 6.21 12.23 27.50
CA PHE A 633 5.94 12.16 26.07
C PHE A 633 7.16 11.64 25.31
N VAL A 634 8.37 12.06 25.66
CA VAL A 634 9.65 11.54 25.14
C VAL A 634 9.84 10.10 25.62
N VAL A 635 9.43 9.72 26.81
CA VAL A 635 9.48 8.34 27.31
C VAL A 635 8.39 7.49 26.68
N LEU A 636 7.18 7.98 26.42
CA LEU A 636 6.13 7.28 25.66
C LEU A 636 6.49 7.20 24.17
N PHE A 637 7.20 8.20 23.64
CA PHE A 637 7.69 8.28 22.27
C PHE A 637 8.95 7.43 22.05
N ILE A 638 9.84 7.37 23.04
CA ILE A 638 10.94 6.40 23.12
C ILE A 638 10.31 5.04 23.33
N ILE A 639 9.35 4.79 24.22
CA ILE A 639 8.68 3.48 24.31
C ILE A 639 7.99 3.09 22.98
N ALA A 640 7.48 4.06 22.20
CA ALA A 640 6.89 3.84 20.88
C ALA A 640 7.91 3.72 19.71
N ASN A 641 9.11 4.30 19.80
CA ASN A 641 10.15 4.30 18.75
C ASN A 641 11.53 3.78 19.23
N GLY A 642 11.58 3.16 20.39
CA GLY A 642 12.79 2.98 21.20
C GLY A 642 12.50 2.28 22.53
N GLN A 643 11.55 1.33 22.56
CA GLN A 643 11.95 0.12 23.24
C GLN A 643 13.18 -0.35 22.47
N SER A 644 14.35 -0.32 23.09
CA SER A 644 15.30 -1.38 22.80
C SER A 644 14.45 -2.64 22.89
N SER A 645 14.21 -3.26 21.75
CA SER A 645 13.41 -4.46 21.68
C SER A 645 13.99 -5.41 22.74
N SER A 646 13.24 -5.66 23.81
CA SER A 646 13.77 -6.49 24.90
C SER A 646 13.71 -7.94 24.44
N PHE A 647 14.62 -8.77 24.95
CA PHE A 647 14.54 -10.21 24.76
C PHE A 647 13.32 -10.74 25.51
N VAL A 648 12.69 -11.76 24.94
CA VAL A 648 11.66 -12.54 25.65
C VAL A 648 12.38 -13.45 26.63
N THR A 649 11.93 -13.47 27.88
CA THR A 649 12.50 -14.26 28.97
C THR A 649 11.48 -15.24 29.54
N VAL A 650 11.93 -16.19 30.36
CA VAL A 650 11.03 -17.06 31.14
C VAL A 650 11.03 -16.61 32.59
N GLU A 651 9.85 -16.23 33.10
CA GLU A 651 9.65 -15.85 34.50
C GLU A 651 8.35 -16.48 35.02
N ASN A 652 8.37 -16.98 36.26
CA ASN A 652 7.20 -17.57 36.92
C ASN A 652 6.46 -18.66 36.11
N GLY A 653 7.18 -19.40 35.26
CA GLY A 653 6.60 -20.46 34.43
C GLY A 653 5.87 -19.97 33.18
N GLY A 654 5.97 -18.67 32.84
CA GLY A 654 5.45 -18.08 31.60
C GLY A 654 6.52 -17.35 30.79
N LEU A 655 6.20 -17.01 29.54
CA LEU A 655 7.03 -16.11 28.73
C LEU A 655 6.77 -14.66 29.16
N THR A 656 7.81 -13.85 29.30
CA THR A 656 7.71 -12.44 29.62
C THR A 656 8.49 -11.56 28.65
N LEU A 657 7.97 -10.37 28.38
CA LEU A 657 8.61 -9.34 27.57
C LEU A 657 8.46 -8.01 28.31
N ASN A 658 9.59 -7.37 28.67
CA ASN A 658 9.61 -6.18 29.52
C ASN A 658 8.91 -6.39 30.89
N ASN A 659 9.13 -7.54 31.54
CA ASN A 659 8.51 -7.92 32.81
C ASN A 659 6.97 -7.98 32.76
N GLN A 660 6.40 -8.18 31.56
CA GLN A 660 4.97 -8.41 31.36
C GLN A 660 4.76 -9.76 30.70
N ASP A 661 3.66 -10.44 31.02
CA ASP A 661 3.26 -11.69 30.37
C ASP A 661 3.23 -11.51 28.85
N TYR A 662 4.02 -12.31 28.15
CA TYR A 662 4.13 -12.30 26.70
C TYR A 662 3.31 -13.45 26.12
N MET A 663 2.07 -13.13 25.77
CA MET A 663 1.17 -14.02 25.05
C MET A 663 0.99 -13.49 23.63
N TYR A 664 1.15 -14.34 22.63
CA TYR A 664 1.11 -13.95 21.22
C TYR A 664 0.20 -14.85 20.39
N ILE A 665 -0.28 -14.28 19.28
CA ILE A 665 -0.80 -15.03 18.13
C ILE A 665 0.23 -14.85 17.02
N GLY A 666 0.79 -15.95 16.55
CA GLY A 666 1.77 -15.96 15.49
C GLY A 666 1.39 -16.90 14.34
N THR A 667 2.29 -17.08 13.39
CA THR A 667 2.08 -17.98 12.25
C THR A 667 3.37 -18.62 11.77
N ASN A 668 3.23 -19.80 11.18
CA ASN A 668 4.30 -20.40 10.40
C ASN A 668 4.49 -19.62 9.10
N PHE A 669 5.72 -19.16 8.89
CA PHE A 669 6.16 -18.37 7.74
C PHE A 669 7.53 -18.87 7.27
N TRP A 670 7.64 -20.20 7.18
CA TRP A 670 8.88 -20.95 6.99
C TRP A 670 9.65 -20.52 5.72
N TYR A 671 8.93 -20.13 4.66
CA TYR A 671 9.50 -19.67 3.39
C TYR A 671 9.94 -18.19 3.40
N GLY A 672 9.80 -17.47 4.52
CA GLY A 672 10.00 -16.03 4.58
C GLY A 672 11.37 -15.57 4.07
N ALA A 673 12.46 -16.29 4.39
CA ALA A 673 13.79 -15.98 3.89
C ALA A 673 13.89 -16.11 2.36
N ASN A 674 13.26 -17.15 1.79
CA ASN A 674 13.19 -17.35 0.35
C ASN A 674 12.35 -16.29 -0.35
N LEU A 675 11.21 -15.89 0.22
CA LEU A 675 10.41 -14.78 -0.30
C LEU A 675 11.15 -13.44 -0.21
N ALA A 676 11.98 -13.26 0.81
CA ALA A 676 12.80 -12.06 0.98
C ALA A 676 14.05 -12.01 0.09
N SER A 677 14.43 -13.14 -0.52
CA SER A 677 15.63 -13.28 -1.34
C SER A 677 15.64 -12.32 -2.53
N GLN A 678 16.83 -11.88 -2.94
CA GLN A 678 17.02 -11.21 -4.24
C GLN A 678 17.22 -12.20 -5.40
N GLY A 679 17.34 -13.50 -5.10
CA GLY A 679 17.50 -14.57 -6.06
C GLY A 679 16.17 -15.11 -6.60
N PRO A 680 16.21 -16.23 -7.35
CA PRO A 680 15.03 -16.83 -7.95
C PRO A 680 13.93 -17.17 -6.93
N GLY A 681 12.69 -16.76 -7.21
CA GLY A 681 11.53 -16.97 -6.32
C GLY A 681 11.31 -15.88 -5.27
N GLY A 682 12.26 -14.95 -5.12
CA GLY A 682 12.14 -13.82 -4.21
C GLY A 682 11.15 -12.75 -4.68
N ASN A 683 10.40 -12.17 -3.73
CA ASN A 683 9.44 -11.10 -3.94
C ASN A 683 9.32 -10.21 -2.68
N ARG A 684 10.32 -9.33 -2.48
CA ARG A 684 10.32 -8.37 -1.37
C ARG A 684 9.10 -7.43 -1.32
N PRO A 685 8.56 -6.92 -2.44
CA PRO A 685 7.34 -6.13 -2.38
C PRO A 685 6.15 -6.89 -1.79
N ARG A 686 5.98 -8.17 -2.16
CA ARG A 686 4.98 -9.05 -1.54
C ARG A 686 5.25 -9.24 -0.06
N LEU A 687 6.50 -9.55 0.31
CA LEU A 687 6.90 -9.70 1.71
C LEU A 687 6.50 -8.49 2.56
N LEU A 688 6.83 -7.27 2.12
CA LEU A 688 6.52 -6.05 2.89
C LEU A 688 5.02 -5.88 3.14
N ARG A 689 4.20 -6.11 2.11
CA ARG A 689 2.73 -6.07 2.23
C ARG A 689 2.20 -7.17 3.15
N GLU A 690 2.76 -8.36 3.08
CA GLU A 690 2.39 -9.48 3.95
C GLU A 690 2.74 -9.20 5.42
N LEU A 691 3.93 -8.67 5.69
CA LEU A 691 4.33 -8.25 7.04
C LEU A 691 3.46 -7.10 7.57
N ASP A 692 3.13 -6.11 6.75
CA ASP A 692 2.21 -5.03 7.13
C ASP A 692 0.82 -5.57 7.48
N ARG A 693 0.33 -6.52 6.67
CA ARG A 693 -0.97 -7.14 6.89
C ARG A 693 -0.99 -7.98 8.16
N LEU A 694 0.01 -8.85 8.37
CA LEU A 694 0.16 -9.64 9.59
C LEU A 694 0.23 -8.74 10.83
N HIS A 695 1.05 -7.67 10.77
CA HIS A 695 1.14 -6.70 11.86
C HIS A 695 -0.19 -6.02 12.15
N SER A 696 -0.95 -5.64 11.11
CA SER A 696 -2.28 -5.02 11.26
C SER A 696 -3.33 -5.97 11.86
N LEU A 697 -3.12 -7.28 11.76
CA LEU A 697 -3.95 -8.30 12.41
C LEU A 697 -3.55 -8.51 13.88
N GLY A 698 -2.45 -7.92 14.34
CA GLY A 698 -1.88 -8.19 15.66
C GLY A 698 -1.06 -9.48 15.72
N VAL A 699 -0.67 -10.04 14.57
CA VAL A 699 0.25 -11.18 14.51
C VAL A 699 1.67 -10.64 14.73
N ASP A 700 2.30 -11.02 15.84
CA ASP A 700 3.58 -10.47 16.29
C ASP A 700 4.68 -11.52 16.46
N ASN A 701 4.41 -12.80 16.17
CA ASN A 701 5.41 -13.87 16.12
C ASN A 701 5.38 -14.63 14.78
N LEU A 702 6.54 -14.83 14.16
CA LEU A 702 6.69 -15.62 12.93
C LEU A 702 7.67 -16.77 13.17
N ARG A 703 7.27 -17.99 12.81
CA ARG A 703 8.14 -19.15 12.83
C ARG A 703 8.77 -19.38 11.45
N LEU A 704 10.10 -19.34 11.39
CA LEU A 704 10.90 -19.25 10.16
C LEU A 704 11.80 -20.48 9.99
N GLN A 705 12.04 -20.91 8.75
CA GLN A 705 13.08 -21.92 8.47
C GLN A 705 14.43 -21.22 8.33
N ALA A 706 15.37 -21.58 9.21
CA ALA A 706 16.74 -21.08 9.24
C ALA A 706 17.78 -22.15 8.82
N GLY A 707 17.31 -23.25 8.21
CA GLY A 707 18.14 -24.32 7.65
C GLY A 707 17.37 -25.13 6.61
N SER A 708 17.60 -24.89 5.32
CA SER A 708 17.18 -25.78 4.23
C SER A 708 18.42 -26.28 3.50
N GLU A 709 18.54 -27.60 3.37
CA GLU A 709 19.78 -28.31 3.14
C GLU A 709 19.77 -29.12 1.84
N GLY A 710 20.92 -29.18 1.18
CA GLY A 710 21.17 -30.06 0.04
C GLY A 710 20.96 -29.37 -1.31
N PRO A 711 21.41 -30.01 -2.40
CA PRO A 711 21.44 -29.35 -3.70
C PRO A 711 20.02 -29.10 -4.24
N ASN A 712 19.87 -28.02 -5.00
CA ASN A 712 18.60 -27.60 -5.62
C ASN A 712 18.05 -28.62 -6.66
N THR A 713 18.79 -29.68 -6.95
CA THR A 713 18.39 -30.77 -7.85
C THR A 713 17.62 -31.89 -7.14
N GLU A 714 17.62 -31.94 -5.80
CA GLU A 714 16.88 -32.96 -5.07
C GLU A 714 15.36 -32.67 -5.12
N PRO A 715 14.54 -33.72 -5.20
CA PRO A 715 13.10 -33.57 -5.35
C PRO A 715 12.43 -33.14 -4.03
N TRP A 716 11.20 -32.63 -4.14
CA TRP A 716 10.29 -32.31 -3.01
C TRP A 716 10.81 -31.29 -2.01
N ARG A 717 11.84 -30.51 -2.36
CA ARG A 717 12.48 -29.54 -1.48
C ARG A 717 12.10 -28.10 -1.84
N ILE A 718 12.18 -27.20 -0.85
CA ILE A 718 12.23 -25.77 -1.12
C ILE A 718 13.48 -25.42 -1.93
N VAL A 719 13.29 -24.67 -3.01
CA VAL A 719 14.36 -24.23 -3.90
C VAL A 719 14.25 -22.70 -4.09
N PRO A 720 15.34 -21.93 -3.92
CA PRO A 720 16.69 -22.38 -3.54
C PRO A 720 16.81 -22.83 -2.06
N SER A 721 17.65 -23.84 -1.80
CA SER A 721 18.04 -24.20 -0.44
C SER A 721 19.03 -23.19 0.14
N MET A 722 19.00 -22.99 1.46
CA MET A 722 19.90 -22.07 2.16
C MET A 722 21.33 -22.62 2.21
N GLN A 723 21.48 -23.93 2.37
CA GLN A 723 22.76 -24.63 2.43
C GLN A 723 22.82 -25.73 1.36
N PRO A 724 23.20 -25.40 0.11
CA PRO A 724 23.27 -26.39 -0.96
C PRO A 724 24.27 -27.53 -0.70
N GLU A 725 25.38 -27.23 -0.01
CA GLU A 725 26.44 -28.18 0.36
C GLU A 725 26.94 -27.90 1.79
N PRO A 726 27.56 -28.87 2.49
CA PRO A 726 28.03 -28.66 3.86
C PRO A 726 28.96 -27.45 3.99
N GLY A 727 28.53 -26.44 4.75
CA GLY A 727 29.31 -25.20 4.95
C GLY A 727 29.31 -24.20 3.78
N SER A 728 28.60 -24.50 2.69
CA SER A 728 28.38 -23.59 1.56
C SER A 728 26.94 -23.11 1.56
N TYR A 729 26.74 -21.79 1.42
CA TYR A 729 25.43 -21.17 1.59
C TYR A 729 25.02 -20.36 0.37
N ASP A 730 23.71 -20.32 0.11
CA ASP A 730 23.14 -19.41 -0.87
C ASP A 730 23.04 -18.00 -0.27
N GLU A 731 23.92 -17.11 -0.73
CA GLU A 731 24.00 -15.72 -0.23
C GLU A 731 22.71 -14.92 -0.48
N ALA A 732 21.91 -15.26 -1.50
CA ALA A 732 20.66 -14.56 -1.76
C ALA A 732 19.58 -14.96 -0.74
N VAL A 733 19.51 -16.24 -0.34
CA VAL A 733 18.61 -16.69 0.73
C VAL A 733 19.05 -16.13 2.09
N LEU A 734 20.35 -16.08 2.37
CA LEU A 734 20.88 -15.47 3.60
C LEU A 734 20.62 -13.96 3.67
N ASP A 735 20.81 -13.24 2.56
CA ASP A 735 20.39 -11.85 2.40
C ASP A 735 18.89 -11.67 2.65
N GLY A 736 18.07 -12.60 2.15
CA GLY A 736 16.65 -12.64 2.41
C GLY A 736 16.32 -12.78 3.90
N LEU A 737 17.01 -13.67 4.62
CA LEU A 737 16.83 -13.82 6.07
C LEU A 737 17.21 -12.53 6.82
N ASP A 738 18.33 -11.90 6.47
CA ASP A 738 18.75 -10.61 7.05
C ASP A 738 17.69 -9.52 6.80
N PHE A 739 17.18 -9.44 5.56
CA PHE A 739 16.16 -8.46 5.18
C PHE A 739 14.84 -8.70 5.93
N LEU A 740 14.42 -9.96 6.04
CA LEU A 740 13.20 -10.34 6.76
C LEU A 740 13.28 -9.94 8.23
N LEU A 741 14.35 -10.31 8.94
CA LEU A 741 14.53 -9.96 10.35
C LEU A 741 14.59 -8.44 10.55
N TYR A 742 15.24 -7.72 9.63
CA TYR A 742 15.28 -6.26 9.65
C TYR A 742 13.88 -5.63 9.49
N GLU A 743 13.05 -6.16 8.60
CA GLU A 743 11.68 -5.68 8.39
C GLU A 743 10.71 -6.10 9.49
N MET A 744 10.90 -7.27 10.09
CA MET A 744 10.19 -7.72 11.30
C MET A 744 10.49 -6.79 12.48
N ASN A 745 11.75 -6.40 12.66
CA ASN A 745 12.18 -5.49 13.73
C ASN A 745 11.43 -4.15 13.68
N LYS A 746 11.26 -3.56 12.49
CA LYS A 746 10.50 -2.32 12.29
C LYS A 746 9.04 -2.41 12.75
N ARG A 747 8.47 -3.62 12.75
CA ARG A 747 7.09 -3.92 13.15
C ARG A 747 7.01 -4.55 14.54
N GLN A 748 8.12 -4.57 15.28
CA GLN A 748 8.24 -5.18 16.61
C GLN A 748 7.82 -6.66 16.66
N MET A 749 7.94 -7.37 15.53
CA MET A 749 7.66 -8.80 15.44
C MET A 749 8.83 -9.62 15.99
N ARG A 750 8.54 -10.86 16.39
CA ARG A 750 9.46 -11.84 16.95
C ARG A 750 9.60 -13.06 16.04
N ALA A 751 10.79 -13.62 15.96
CA ALA A 751 11.11 -14.79 15.17
C ALA A 751 11.39 -16.02 16.04
N VAL A 752 10.77 -17.15 15.70
CA VAL A 752 11.22 -18.49 16.10
C VAL A 752 12.06 -19.04 14.95
N MET A 753 13.35 -19.26 15.20
CA MET A 753 14.32 -19.68 14.19
C MET A 753 14.49 -21.20 14.23
N CYS A 754 13.84 -21.91 13.31
CA CYS A 754 13.94 -23.36 13.17
C CYS A 754 15.22 -23.74 12.42
N LEU A 755 16.19 -24.32 13.13
CA LEU A 755 17.55 -24.54 12.62
C LEU A 755 17.70 -25.81 11.77
N ASN A 756 16.76 -26.75 11.87
CA ASN A 756 16.77 -27.99 11.10
C ASN A 756 15.34 -28.49 10.91
N ASN A 757 15.14 -29.53 10.11
CA ASN A 757 13.82 -30.13 9.93
C ASN A 757 13.93 -31.65 9.94
N PHE A 758 12.91 -32.32 10.48
CA PHE A 758 12.80 -33.77 10.30
C PHE A 758 12.39 -34.14 8.88
N TRP A 759 11.56 -33.33 8.25
CA TRP A 759 10.92 -33.64 6.97
C TRP A 759 11.80 -33.27 5.76
N HIS A 760 11.66 -34.07 4.70
CA HIS A 760 12.55 -34.03 3.54
C HIS A 760 12.38 -32.77 2.67
N TRP A 761 11.33 -31.98 2.93
CA TRP A 761 11.04 -30.77 2.17
C TRP A 761 12.02 -29.63 2.43
N SER A 762 12.75 -29.64 3.54
CA SER A 762 13.93 -28.78 3.71
C SER A 762 15.21 -29.50 3.30
N GLY A 763 15.23 -30.83 3.26
CA GLY A 763 16.42 -31.68 3.22
C GLY A 763 16.72 -32.26 4.60
N GLY A 764 16.86 -31.37 5.60
CA GLY A 764 16.78 -31.68 7.02
C GLY A 764 17.80 -32.70 7.51
N PHE A 765 17.44 -33.44 8.57
CA PHE A 765 18.25 -34.53 9.11
C PHE A 765 18.67 -35.56 8.06
N GLY A 766 17.78 -35.89 7.13
CA GLY A 766 18.07 -36.82 6.04
C GLY A 766 19.25 -36.36 5.18
N GLN A 767 19.36 -35.06 4.90
CA GLN A 767 20.46 -34.52 4.11
C GLN A 767 21.79 -34.54 4.86
N TYR A 768 21.78 -34.30 6.18
CA TYR A 768 22.98 -34.46 7.01
C TYR A 768 23.46 -35.91 7.10
N VAL A 769 22.55 -36.90 7.07
CA VAL A 769 22.90 -38.32 6.99
C VAL A 769 23.63 -38.62 5.67
N VAL A 770 23.15 -38.08 4.55
CA VAL A 770 23.80 -38.25 3.24
C VAL A 770 25.18 -37.59 3.23
N TRP A 771 25.29 -36.33 3.67
CA TRP A 771 26.57 -35.62 3.72
C TRP A 771 27.60 -36.24 4.66
N ALA A 772 27.14 -36.94 5.71
CA ALA A 772 28.01 -37.70 6.61
C ALA A 772 28.47 -39.05 6.03
N GLY A 773 28.06 -39.40 4.80
CA GLY A 773 28.36 -40.69 4.18
C GLY A 773 27.52 -41.85 4.74
N GLY A 774 26.42 -41.55 5.44
CA GLY A 774 25.50 -42.56 5.96
C GLY A 774 24.67 -43.24 4.88
N ALA A 775 24.50 -42.59 3.72
CA ALA A 775 23.83 -43.12 2.55
C ALA A 775 24.18 -42.30 1.29
N ASN A 776 23.88 -42.85 0.11
CA ASN A 776 24.10 -42.15 -1.16
C ASN A 776 22.98 -41.16 -1.50
N SER A 777 21.77 -41.38 -1.01
CA SER A 777 20.60 -40.52 -1.26
C SER A 777 19.57 -40.66 -0.15
N ILE A 778 18.70 -39.66 -0.02
CA ILE A 778 17.52 -39.71 0.86
C ILE A 778 16.48 -40.64 0.22
N PRO A 779 15.75 -41.46 0.99
CA PRO A 779 14.67 -42.31 0.47
C PRO A 779 13.42 -41.48 0.16
N TYR A 780 13.46 -40.73 -0.94
CA TYR A 780 12.33 -39.98 -1.52
C TYR A 780 11.23 -40.94 -2.06
N PRO A 781 9.97 -40.49 -2.11
CA PRO A 781 8.84 -41.00 -1.31
C PRO A 781 8.39 -42.45 -1.56
N GLY A 782 7.80 -43.08 -0.54
CA GLY A 782 7.12 -44.37 -0.63
C GLY A 782 6.80 -45.07 0.71
N ASP A 783 7.54 -44.77 1.78
CA ASP A 783 7.35 -45.36 3.12
C ASP A 783 7.81 -44.37 4.21
N TYR A 784 6.85 -43.86 5.00
CA TYR A 784 7.09 -42.91 6.08
C TYR A 784 7.93 -43.51 7.21
N ASP A 785 7.73 -44.79 7.54
CA ASP A 785 8.49 -45.46 8.60
C ASP A 785 9.95 -45.64 8.17
N ALA A 786 10.18 -45.97 6.89
CA ALA A 786 11.52 -46.07 6.34
C ALA A 786 12.25 -44.70 6.33
N TYR A 787 11.55 -43.63 5.98
CA TYR A 787 12.12 -42.27 6.04
C TYR A 787 12.41 -41.86 7.49
N GLU A 788 11.51 -42.15 8.43
CA GLU A 788 11.71 -41.82 9.84
C GLU A 788 12.95 -42.53 10.39
N LEU A 789 13.08 -43.84 10.14
CA LEU A 789 14.24 -44.65 10.51
C LEU A 789 15.52 -44.10 9.87
N PHE A 790 15.46 -43.70 8.61
CA PHE A 790 16.59 -43.14 7.89
C PHE A 790 17.06 -41.83 8.51
N SER A 791 16.16 -40.87 8.71
CA SER A 791 16.48 -39.55 9.25
C SER A 791 16.96 -39.62 10.70
N ALA A 792 16.43 -40.54 11.51
CA ALA A 792 16.88 -40.75 12.89
C ALA A 792 18.35 -41.19 13.00
N ARG A 793 18.95 -41.75 11.93
CA ARG A 793 20.40 -42.08 11.89
C ARG A 793 21.29 -40.84 12.04
N PHE A 794 20.74 -39.64 11.84
CA PHE A 794 21.43 -38.39 12.13
C PHE A 794 22.07 -38.39 13.53
N TYR A 795 21.34 -38.87 14.55
CA TYR A 795 21.84 -38.91 15.93
C TYR A 795 22.97 -39.93 16.15
N GLU A 796 23.06 -40.94 15.28
CA GLU A 796 24.03 -42.04 15.38
C GLU A 796 25.35 -41.71 14.68
N LEU A 797 25.36 -40.69 13.80
CA LEU A 797 26.49 -40.31 12.97
C LEU A 797 27.17 -39.06 13.56
N PRO A 798 28.34 -39.19 14.23
CA PRO A 798 29.03 -38.05 14.82
C PRO A 798 29.34 -36.94 13.80
N ARG A 799 29.66 -37.34 12.56
CA ARG A 799 29.91 -36.40 11.47
C ARG A 799 28.66 -35.60 11.08
N ALA A 800 27.47 -36.21 11.09
CA ALA A 800 26.22 -35.52 10.79
C ALA A 800 25.92 -34.43 11.83
N VAL A 801 26.06 -34.78 13.12
CA VAL A 801 25.91 -33.86 14.24
C VAL A 801 26.96 -32.74 14.19
N GLU A 802 28.22 -33.06 13.83
CA GLU A 802 29.28 -32.06 13.66
C GLU A 802 28.95 -31.06 12.55
N LEU A 803 28.51 -31.52 11.38
CA LEU A 803 28.10 -30.66 10.27
C LEU A 803 26.94 -29.74 10.66
N PHE A 804 25.95 -30.26 11.40
CA PHE A 804 24.85 -29.44 11.91
C PHE A 804 25.32 -28.42 12.95
N ASN A 805 26.22 -28.80 13.86
CA ASN A 805 26.79 -27.84 14.82
C ASN A 805 27.59 -26.73 14.12
N ASN A 806 28.22 -27.02 12.99
CA ASN A 806 28.86 -25.99 12.15
C ASN A 806 27.83 -25.06 11.52
N HIS A 807 26.67 -25.59 11.10
CA HIS A 807 25.55 -24.78 10.61
C HIS A 807 24.99 -23.85 11.70
N ILE A 808 24.76 -24.37 12.91
CA ILE A 808 24.37 -23.57 14.07
C ILE A 808 25.37 -22.44 14.30
N GLN A 809 26.66 -22.77 14.37
CA GLN A 809 27.68 -21.74 14.60
C GLN A 809 27.71 -20.69 13.50
N PHE A 810 27.48 -21.07 12.25
CA PHE A 810 27.42 -20.13 11.15
C PHE A 810 26.23 -19.20 11.27
N ILE A 811 25.00 -19.73 11.38
CA ILE A 811 23.76 -18.94 11.42
C ILE A 811 23.67 -18.06 12.67
N VAL A 812 23.96 -18.62 13.85
CA VAL A 812 23.80 -17.90 15.12
C VAL A 812 24.81 -16.76 15.25
N LYS A 813 26.02 -16.92 14.69
CA LYS A 813 27.06 -15.87 14.73
C LYS A 813 26.95 -14.86 13.58
N ARG A 814 25.91 -14.92 12.74
CA ARG A 814 25.72 -13.95 11.65
C ARG A 814 25.47 -12.55 12.22
N THR A 815 25.91 -11.56 11.46
CA THR A 815 25.53 -10.17 11.67
C THR A 815 24.59 -9.76 10.55
N ASN A 816 23.41 -9.27 10.91
CA ASN A 816 22.45 -8.79 9.94
C ASN A 816 23.03 -7.60 9.18
N LYS A 817 23.13 -7.70 7.85
CA LYS A 817 23.79 -6.67 7.04
C LYS A 817 23.03 -5.35 6.91
N TYR A 818 21.75 -5.31 7.25
CA TYR A 818 20.90 -4.11 7.11
C TYR A 818 20.95 -3.17 8.31
N ASN A 819 21.14 -3.71 9.51
CA ASN A 819 21.22 -2.94 10.76
C ASN A 819 22.56 -3.14 11.50
N ASN A 820 23.43 -4.02 11.01
CA ASN A 820 24.72 -4.36 11.60
C ASN A 820 24.63 -4.93 13.03
N ILE A 821 23.49 -5.53 13.39
CA ILE A 821 23.26 -6.19 14.67
C ILE A 821 23.61 -7.68 14.54
N SER A 822 24.42 -8.20 15.47
CA SER A 822 24.68 -9.65 15.58
C SER A 822 23.36 -10.36 15.88
N TYR A 823 23.08 -11.51 15.27
CA TYR A 823 21.89 -12.30 15.57
C TYR A 823 21.80 -12.64 17.06
N THR A 824 22.93 -12.87 17.74
CA THR A 824 23.00 -13.09 19.19
C THR A 824 22.60 -11.87 20.03
N GLU A 825 22.62 -10.69 19.43
CA GLU A 825 22.27 -9.40 20.03
C GLU A 825 20.97 -8.84 19.45
N ASP A 826 20.33 -9.55 18.52
CA ASP A 826 19.08 -9.12 17.90
C ASP A 826 17.88 -9.68 18.67
N PRO A 827 17.15 -8.84 19.40
CA PRO A 827 15.96 -9.24 20.15
C PRO A 827 14.78 -9.61 19.24
N THR A 828 14.78 -9.25 17.96
CA THR A 828 13.79 -9.76 16.99
C THR A 828 13.82 -11.28 16.94
N ILE A 829 14.96 -11.92 17.17
CA ILE A 829 15.03 -13.37 17.36
C ILE A 829 14.61 -13.69 18.79
N MET A 830 13.40 -14.24 18.94
CA MET A 830 12.89 -14.67 20.25
C MET A 830 13.54 -15.99 20.67
N SER A 831 13.60 -16.97 19.77
CA SER A 831 14.10 -18.29 20.13
C SER A 831 14.79 -19.05 19.00
N TRP A 832 15.71 -19.92 19.41
CA TRP A 832 16.33 -20.95 18.57
C TRP A 832 15.63 -22.28 18.80
N GLU A 833 15.05 -22.83 17.75
CA GLU A 833 14.41 -24.13 17.78
C GLU A 833 15.36 -25.17 17.15
N LEU A 834 15.60 -26.28 17.86
CA LEU A 834 16.56 -27.30 17.44
C LEU A 834 16.21 -27.89 16.07
N ALA A 835 14.96 -28.29 15.90
CA ALA A 835 14.44 -28.81 14.65
C ALA A 835 12.91 -28.82 14.65
N ASN A 836 12.31 -28.75 13.47
CA ASN A 836 10.88 -29.03 13.31
C ASN A 836 10.59 -30.54 13.42
N GLU A 837 9.73 -30.93 14.35
CA GLU A 837 9.22 -32.28 14.59
C GLU A 837 10.26 -33.41 14.66
N PRO A 838 11.34 -33.28 15.45
CA PRO A 838 12.37 -34.32 15.52
C PRO A 838 11.79 -35.64 16.05
N ARG A 839 11.78 -36.69 15.22
CA ARG A 839 11.34 -38.04 15.62
C ARG A 839 12.49 -38.82 16.24
N ARG A 840 12.13 -39.86 17.01
CA ARG A 840 13.07 -40.77 17.71
C ARG A 840 14.14 -40.01 18.49
N LEU A 841 13.70 -38.99 19.21
CA LEU A 841 14.55 -37.97 19.82
C LEU A 841 15.67 -38.57 20.67
N ASN A 842 16.91 -38.16 20.41
CA ASN A 842 18.05 -38.50 21.23
C ASN A 842 18.29 -37.43 22.29
N LEU A 843 17.97 -37.73 23.56
CA LEU A 843 18.05 -36.76 24.66
C LEU A 843 19.48 -36.25 24.93
N THR A 844 20.50 -37.07 24.62
CA THR A 844 21.91 -36.64 24.73
C THR A 844 22.23 -35.57 23.69
N TRP A 845 21.77 -35.76 22.44
CA TRP A 845 21.89 -34.76 21.39
C TRP A 845 21.12 -33.48 21.75
N VAL A 846 19.87 -33.59 22.20
CA VAL A 846 19.06 -32.43 22.64
C VAL A 846 19.83 -31.61 23.68
N ASN A 847 20.34 -32.27 24.72
CA ASN A 847 21.07 -31.57 25.77
C ASN A 847 22.36 -30.92 25.26
N HIS A 848 23.15 -31.62 24.45
CA HIS A 848 24.41 -31.08 23.91
C HIS A 848 24.17 -29.89 22.97
N THR A 849 23.23 -30.02 22.03
CA THR A 849 22.94 -28.97 21.04
C THR A 849 22.25 -27.76 21.69
N ALA A 850 21.31 -27.97 22.61
CA ALA A 850 20.69 -26.88 23.36
C ALA A 850 21.73 -26.12 24.20
N CYS A 851 22.67 -26.81 24.85
CA CYS A 851 23.70 -26.14 25.63
C CYS A 851 24.77 -25.44 24.76
N LEU A 852 25.04 -25.95 23.54
CA LEU A 852 25.82 -25.21 22.54
C LEU A 852 25.13 -23.89 22.18
N LEU A 853 23.84 -23.92 21.88
CA LEU A 853 23.06 -22.71 21.59
C LEU A 853 23.05 -21.74 22.77
N ARG A 854 22.88 -22.23 24.01
CA ARG A 854 22.94 -21.39 25.22
C ARG A 854 24.29 -20.70 25.37
N GLN A 855 25.38 -21.39 25.02
CA GLN A 855 26.73 -20.81 25.04
C GLN A 855 26.90 -19.73 23.97
N LEU A 856 26.35 -19.93 22.77
CA LEU A 856 26.49 -19.01 21.64
C LEU A 856 25.56 -17.79 21.75
N ALA A 857 24.34 -17.99 22.22
CA ALA A 857 23.24 -17.02 22.22
C ALA A 857 22.55 -17.00 23.59
N PRO A 858 23.21 -16.46 24.63
CA PRO A 858 22.72 -16.57 26.01
C PRO A 858 21.43 -15.79 26.30
N LYS A 859 21.07 -14.83 25.43
CA LYS A 859 19.94 -13.91 25.63
C LYS A 859 18.62 -14.41 25.03
N GLN A 860 18.68 -15.28 24.03
CA GLN A 860 17.52 -15.84 23.34
C GLN A 860 17.02 -17.09 24.05
N LEU A 861 15.77 -17.44 23.80
CA LEU A 861 15.18 -18.68 24.26
C LEU A 861 15.60 -19.86 23.37
N ILE A 862 15.49 -21.08 23.88
CA ILE A 862 15.82 -22.31 23.17
C ILE A 862 14.70 -23.32 23.38
N THR A 863 14.24 -23.95 22.30
CA THR A 863 13.23 -25.02 22.35
C THR A 863 13.58 -26.18 21.41
N THR A 864 12.86 -27.28 21.56
CA THR A 864 13.07 -28.54 20.84
C THR A 864 12.36 -28.59 19.49
N GLY A 865 11.14 -28.07 19.39
CA GLY A 865 10.24 -28.16 18.22
C GLY A 865 9.48 -29.50 18.10
N VAL A 866 9.22 -30.18 19.22
CA VAL A 866 8.60 -31.52 19.24
C VAL A 866 7.09 -31.43 19.04
N GLU A 867 6.50 -32.34 18.26
CA GLU A 867 5.05 -32.35 17.93
C GLU A 867 4.14 -32.62 19.17
N GLY A 868 4.71 -33.06 20.29
CA GLY A 868 4.01 -33.31 21.55
C GLY A 868 3.86 -34.79 21.90
N SER A 869 2.92 -35.12 22.79
CA SER A 869 2.78 -36.47 23.36
C SER A 869 2.31 -37.57 22.40
N ILE A 870 1.90 -37.23 21.17
CA ILE A 870 1.54 -38.23 20.15
C ILE A 870 2.77 -38.80 19.46
N SER A 871 3.78 -37.94 19.21
CA SER A 871 5.06 -38.35 18.62
C SER A 871 6.08 -38.76 19.68
N SER A 872 5.91 -38.29 20.90
CA SER A 872 6.82 -38.53 22.01
C SER A 872 6.36 -39.65 22.92
N LYS A 873 7.32 -40.47 23.37
CA LYS A 873 7.10 -41.45 24.45
C LYS A 873 7.01 -40.78 25.83
N ASN A 874 7.58 -39.59 26.01
CA ASN A 874 7.57 -38.87 27.28
C ASN A 874 7.84 -37.37 27.04
N PHE A 875 6.76 -36.59 26.98
CA PHE A 875 6.79 -35.14 26.76
C PHE A 875 7.71 -34.38 27.74
N SER A 876 7.72 -34.78 29.02
CA SER A 876 8.57 -34.14 30.04
C SER A 876 10.06 -34.40 29.78
N ASN A 877 10.42 -35.62 29.36
CA ASN A 877 11.82 -35.97 29.11
C ASN A 877 12.40 -35.25 27.90
N ASP A 878 11.61 -35.06 26.84
CA ASP A 878 12.06 -34.37 25.63
C ASP A 878 12.50 -32.95 25.91
N HIS A 879 11.89 -32.31 26.92
CA HIS A 879 12.17 -30.95 27.35
C HIS A 879 13.01 -30.89 28.63
N ALA A 880 13.55 -32.00 29.13
CA ALA A 880 14.19 -32.04 30.46
C ALA A 880 15.55 -31.32 30.55
N SER A 881 16.23 -31.06 29.42
CA SER A 881 17.50 -30.33 29.42
C SER A 881 17.36 -28.96 30.05
N GLN A 882 18.29 -28.56 30.93
CA GLN A 882 18.28 -27.24 31.56
C GLN A 882 18.53 -26.10 30.57
N CYS A 883 19.05 -26.41 29.37
CA CYS A 883 19.33 -25.42 28.34
C CYS A 883 18.09 -25.11 27.46
N ILE A 884 17.02 -25.90 27.57
CA ILE A 884 15.71 -25.65 26.94
C ILE A 884 14.87 -24.75 27.85
N ASP A 885 14.25 -23.70 27.31
CA ASP A 885 13.50 -22.72 28.12
C ASP A 885 11.99 -22.96 28.13
N TYR A 886 11.43 -23.45 27.01
CA TYR A 886 10.00 -23.71 26.88
C TYR A 886 9.76 -24.99 26.07
N ALA A 887 8.61 -25.60 26.31
CA ALA A 887 8.16 -26.81 25.66
C ALA A 887 7.15 -26.51 24.55
N THR A 888 7.10 -27.40 23.56
CA THR A 888 6.35 -27.20 22.32
C THR A 888 5.50 -28.42 22.03
N PHE A 889 4.35 -28.19 21.42
CA PHE A 889 3.47 -29.25 20.90
C PHE A 889 2.70 -28.73 19.69
N HIS A 890 2.27 -29.62 18.81
CA HIS A 890 1.50 -29.32 17.61
C HIS A 890 0.10 -29.94 17.72
N LEU A 891 -0.82 -29.55 16.84
CA LEU A 891 -2.19 -30.04 16.83
C LEU A 891 -2.68 -30.34 15.41
N TRP A 892 -2.46 -31.58 14.97
CA TRP A 892 -2.74 -32.07 13.62
C TRP A 892 -3.89 -33.06 13.55
N VAL A 893 -5.07 -32.66 14.03
CA VAL A 893 -6.26 -33.53 14.14
C VAL A 893 -6.66 -34.20 12.82
N GLN A 894 -6.40 -33.56 11.68
CA GLN A 894 -6.67 -34.13 10.36
C GLN A 894 -5.64 -35.21 9.99
N ASN A 895 -4.34 -34.95 10.17
CA ASN A 895 -3.28 -35.91 9.87
C ASN A 895 -3.33 -37.14 10.78
N TRP A 896 -3.77 -36.97 12.03
CA TRP A 896 -3.96 -38.07 12.98
C TRP A 896 -5.26 -38.87 12.76
N GLY A 897 -6.06 -38.54 11.73
CA GLY A 897 -7.28 -39.25 11.37
C GLY A 897 -8.48 -39.00 12.29
N ILE A 898 -8.43 -37.96 13.13
CA ILE A 898 -9.49 -37.59 14.07
C ILE A 898 -10.55 -36.74 13.37
N TYR A 899 -10.12 -35.88 12.45
CA TYR A 899 -10.97 -35.05 11.61
C TYR A 899 -10.95 -35.55 10.16
N ASP A 900 -12.14 -35.80 9.60
CA ASP A 900 -12.34 -36.06 8.18
C ASP A 900 -13.12 -34.89 7.55
N PRO A 901 -12.50 -34.09 6.66
CA PRO A 901 -13.14 -32.95 6.02
C PRO A 901 -14.33 -33.33 5.11
N HIS A 902 -14.41 -34.57 4.61
CA HIS A 902 -15.55 -35.04 3.83
C HIS A 902 -16.75 -35.46 4.71
N ASN A 903 -16.54 -35.55 6.02
CA ASN A 903 -17.57 -35.90 7.00
C ASN A 903 -17.57 -34.92 8.20
N ALA A 904 -17.30 -33.64 7.93
CA ALA A 904 -17.06 -32.62 8.94
C ALA A 904 -18.22 -32.46 9.94
N SER A 905 -19.47 -32.69 9.54
CA SER A 905 -20.63 -32.60 10.45
C SER A 905 -20.57 -33.59 11.62
N VAL A 906 -19.90 -34.73 11.43
CA VAL A 906 -19.75 -35.77 12.46
C VAL A 906 -18.38 -35.66 13.13
N THR A 907 -17.33 -35.40 12.37
CA THR A 907 -15.94 -35.49 12.86
C THR A 907 -15.45 -34.19 13.50
N LEU A 908 -15.99 -33.01 13.15
CA LEU A 908 -15.57 -31.74 13.76
C LEU A 908 -15.82 -31.71 15.28
N PRO A 909 -17.00 -32.08 15.82
CA PRO A 909 -17.21 -32.12 17.27
C PRO A 909 -16.20 -33.02 18.00
N LEU A 910 -15.89 -34.20 17.42
CA LEU A 910 -14.89 -35.13 17.97
C LEU A 910 -13.49 -34.52 17.95
N ALA A 911 -13.13 -33.86 16.86
CA ALA A 911 -11.85 -33.17 16.72
C ALA A 911 -11.71 -32.01 17.72
N LEU A 912 -12.80 -31.27 18.00
CA LEU A 912 -12.81 -30.20 19.00
C LEU A 912 -12.69 -30.73 20.44
N GLU A 913 -13.39 -31.82 20.76
CA GLU A 913 -13.26 -32.49 22.06
C GLU A 913 -11.84 -33.00 22.27
N PHE A 914 -11.28 -33.66 21.24
CA PHE A 914 -9.90 -34.11 21.27
C PHE A 914 -8.92 -32.95 21.43
N ALA A 915 -9.03 -31.91 20.61
CA ALA A 915 -8.17 -30.73 20.65
C ALA A 915 -8.20 -30.07 22.03
N LYS A 916 -9.39 -29.90 22.62
CA LYS A 916 -9.54 -29.37 23.96
C LYS A 916 -8.80 -30.24 24.99
N LYS A 917 -9.05 -31.55 24.98
CA LYS A 917 -8.40 -32.48 25.92
C LYS A 917 -6.88 -32.46 25.73
N TYR A 918 -6.41 -32.45 24.49
CA TYR A 918 -4.98 -32.44 24.18
C TYR A 918 -4.31 -31.17 24.71
N ILE A 919 -4.92 -30.01 24.52
CA ILE A 919 -4.44 -28.74 25.08
C ILE A 919 -4.49 -28.76 26.61
N ASP A 920 -5.58 -29.26 27.22
CA ASP A 920 -5.71 -29.38 28.67
C ASP A 920 -4.60 -30.27 29.27
N ASP A 921 -4.29 -31.40 28.64
CA ASP A 921 -3.25 -32.33 29.08
C ASP A 921 -1.85 -31.69 29.00
N HIS A 922 -1.55 -30.92 27.95
CA HIS A 922 -0.27 -30.19 27.83
C HIS A 922 -0.23 -29.01 28.80
N ALA A 923 -1.33 -28.30 29.01
CA ALA A 923 -1.43 -27.21 30.00
C ALA A 923 -1.21 -27.68 31.45
N ALA A 924 -1.36 -28.98 31.72
CA ALA A 924 -1.02 -29.59 33.00
C ALA A 924 0.50 -29.72 33.23
N TYR A 925 1.33 -29.63 32.18
CA TYR A 925 2.78 -29.56 32.32
C TYR A 925 3.18 -28.21 32.94
N LYS A 926 3.96 -28.26 34.03
CA LYS A 926 4.33 -27.06 34.82
C LYS A 926 5.83 -26.81 34.93
N ASP A 927 6.67 -27.70 34.40
CA ASP A 927 8.13 -27.56 34.55
C ASP A 927 8.66 -26.38 33.73
N LYS A 928 8.03 -26.09 32.57
CA LYS A 928 8.41 -25.01 31.66
C LYS A 928 7.16 -24.40 30.98
N PRO A 929 7.23 -23.15 30.50
CA PRO A 929 6.19 -22.58 29.64
C PRO A 929 5.94 -23.48 28.43
N ILE A 930 4.73 -23.46 27.90
CA ILE A 930 4.34 -24.22 26.71
C ILE A 930 3.88 -23.30 25.59
N VAL A 931 4.14 -23.70 24.35
CA VAL A 931 3.72 -23.01 23.14
C VAL A 931 3.09 -24.04 22.19
N LEU A 932 1.94 -23.69 21.61
CA LEU A 932 1.34 -24.46 20.51
C LEU A 932 1.90 -23.93 19.19
N GLU A 933 2.90 -24.60 18.63
CA GLU A 933 3.66 -24.05 17.50
C GLU A 933 3.02 -24.30 16.13
N GLU A 934 2.14 -25.28 16.02
CA GLU A 934 1.45 -25.59 14.78
C GLU A 934 0.04 -26.12 15.06
N PHE A 935 -0.94 -25.60 14.33
CA PHE A 935 -2.26 -26.21 14.22
C PHE A 935 -2.93 -25.76 12.93
N GLY A 936 -3.78 -26.61 12.35
CA GLY A 936 -4.52 -26.27 11.15
C GLY A 936 -5.40 -27.42 10.67
N ILE A 937 -6.39 -27.10 9.85
CA ILE A 937 -7.20 -28.06 9.08
C ILE A 937 -7.47 -27.50 7.68
N SER A 938 -7.83 -28.39 6.75
CA SER A 938 -8.07 -28.01 5.36
C SER A 938 -9.34 -27.18 5.21
N ARG A 939 -9.51 -26.58 4.03
CA ARG A 939 -10.76 -25.88 3.67
C ARG A 939 -11.89 -26.91 3.57
N ASP A 940 -13.12 -26.44 3.53
CA ASP A 940 -14.31 -27.29 3.56
C ASP A 940 -14.26 -28.37 2.44
N ASN A 941 -14.54 -29.62 2.80
CA ASN A 941 -14.46 -30.79 1.92
C ASN A 941 -13.09 -31.06 1.30
N ASP A 942 -12.01 -30.69 1.99
CA ASP A 942 -10.64 -30.90 1.53
C ASP A 942 -10.36 -30.24 0.18
N ASN A 943 -10.94 -29.05 -0.01
CA ASN A 943 -10.83 -28.32 -1.27
C ASN A 943 -9.63 -27.38 -1.23
N HIS A 944 -8.66 -27.62 -2.10
CA HIS A 944 -7.41 -26.84 -2.13
C HIS A 944 -7.50 -25.56 -2.98
N SER A 945 -8.71 -25.17 -3.42
CA SER A 945 -8.91 -23.89 -4.10
C SER A 945 -8.86 -22.74 -3.10
N SER A 946 -8.16 -21.66 -3.46
CA SER A 946 -8.13 -20.42 -2.68
C SER A 946 -9.48 -19.73 -2.52
N THR A 947 -10.48 -20.11 -3.33
CA THR A 947 -11.85 -19.60 -3.25
C THR A 947 -12.81 -20.57 -2.55
N ALA A 948 -12.33 -21.72 -2.06
CA ALA A 948 -13.18 -22.68 -1.36
C ALA A 948 -13.64 -22.13 -0.01
N SER A 949 -14.81 -22.61 0.44
CA SER A 949 -15.37 -22.23 1.74
C SER A 949 -14.45 -22.64 2.89
N ILE A 950 -14.44 -21.81 3.94
CA ILE A 950 -13.61 -21.93 5.15
C ILE A 950 -14.47 -22.00 6.42
N THR A 951 -15.75 -22.33 6.27
CA THR A 951 -16.73 -22.27 7.38
C THR A 951 -16.38 -23.25 8.50
N VAL A 952 -15.90 -24.45 8.16
CA VAL A 952 -15.49 -25.45 9.16
C VAL A 952 -14.15 -25.08 9.77
N ARG A 953 -13.21 -24.59 8.95
CA ARG A 953 -11.93 -24.06 9.41
C ARG A 953 -12.11 -22.95 10.44
N ASP A 954 -12.99 -21.99 10.19
CA ASP A 954 -13.28 -20.88 11.09
C ASP A 954 -13.73 -21.38 12.46
N LYS A 955 -14.67 -22.34 12.51
CA LYS A 955 -15.13 -22.96 13.77
C LYS A 955 -14.00 -23.66 14.52
N TYR A 956 -13.12 -24.33 13.80
CA TYR A 956 -11.98 -25.01 14.39
C TYR A 956 -10.95 -24.01 14.94
N TYR A 957 -10.59 -22.98 14.15
CA TYR A 957 -9.65 -21.94 14.55
C TYR A 957 -10.16 -21.16 15.77
N GLU A 958 -11.42 -20.73 15.77
CA GLU A 958 -12.04 -20.03 16.90
C GLU A 958 -11.97 -20.86 18.18
N ALA A 959 -12.27 -22.16 18.09
CA ALA A 959 -12.22 -23.06 19.24
C ALA A 959 -10.79 -23.28 19.77
N VAL A 960 -9.82 -23.57 18.88
CA VAL A 960 -8.43 -23.80 19.28
C VAL A 960 -7.82 -22.54 19.89
N PHE A 961 -8.03 -21.37 19.28
CA PHE A 961 -7.60 -20.09 19.86
C PHE A 961 -8.24 -19.87 21.24
N GLN A 962 -9.53 -20.14 21.40
CA GLN A 962 -10.20 -20.01 22.70
C GLN A 962 -9.62 -20.96 23.75
N PHE A 963 -9.34 -22.22 23.39
CA PHE A 963 -8.77 -23.21 24.31
C PHE A 963 -7.37 -22.79 24.76
N ALA A 964 -6.51 -22.38 23.82
CA ALA A 964 -5.18 -21.88 24.13
C ALA A 964 -5.23 -20.59 24.97
N TYR A 965 -6.14 -19.66 24.64
CA TYR A 965 -6.35 -18.43 25.39
C TYR A 965 -6.75 -18.67 26.85
N ASN A 966 -7.60 -19.67 27.10
CA ASN A 966 -8.04 -20.03 28.44
C ASN A 966 -6.90 -20.53 29.33
N HIS A 967 -5.85 -21.13 28.74
CA HIS A 967 -4.66 -21.62 29.43
C HIS A 967 -3.45 -20.69 29.31
N HIS A 968 -3.62 -19.52 28.68
CA HIS A 968 -2.55 -18.55 28.43
C HIS A 968 -1.37 -19.13 27.63
N ILE A 969 -1.68 -19.99 26.66
CA ILE A 969 -0.70 -20.62 25.79
C ILE A 969 -0.51 -19.74 24.54
N PRO A 970 0.70 -19.25 24.25
CA PRO A 970 1.00 -18.62 22.96
C PRO A 970 0.88 -19.62 21.82
N VAL A 971 0.44 -19.15 20.65
CA VAL A 971 0.14 -20.04 19.53
C VAL A 971 0.67 -19.55 18.19
N ASN A 972 1.05 -20.47 17.33
CA ASN A 972 1.35 -20.27 15.92
C ASN A 972 0.40 -21.15 15.09
N PHE A 973 -0.42 -20.55 14.23
CA PHE A 973 -1.23 -21.32 13.28
C PHE A 973 -0.44 -21.69 12.03
N TRP A 974 -0.87 -22.75 11.34
CA TRP A 974 -0.26 -23.20 10.09
C TRP A 974 -1.13 -22.86 8.88
N ALA A 975 -0.60 -22.26 7.81
CA ALA A 975 0.51 -21.34 7.75
C ALA A 975 0.05 -20.17 6.87
N TYR A 976 0.59 -18.97 7.06
CA TYR A 976 0.14 -17.81 6.29
C TYR A 976 0.62 -17.94 4.83
N GLY A 977 -0.32 -18.06 3.89
CA GLY A 977 -0.05 -18.08 2.45
C GLY A 977 -0.14 -16.70 1.80
N GLY A 978 -0.76 -15.74 2.48
CA GLY A 978 -0.82 -14.34 2.06
C GLY A 978 -1.35 -14.16 0.64
N GLU A 979 -0.61 -13.44 -0.19
CA GLU A 979 -0.95 -13.16 -1.60
C GLU A 979 -0.64 -14.33 -2.54
N GLY A 980 0.16 -15.31 -2.11
CA GLY A 980 0.56 -16.44 -2.95
C GLY A 980 -0.62 -17.36 -3.27
N ARG A 981 -0.61 -17.97 -4.45
CA ARG A 981 -1.67 -18.90 -4.87
C ARG A 981 -1.11 -20.17 -5.51
N PRO A 982 -1.74 -21.34 -5.26
CA PRO A 982 -1.36 -22.55 -5.96
C PRO A 982 -1.67 -22.38 -7.45
N ARG A 983 -0.76 -22.84 -8.32
CA ARG A 983 -0.94 -22.80 -9.79
C ARG A 983 -2.24 -23.49 -10.23
N VAL A 984 -2.52 -24.64 -9.62
CA VAL A 984 -3.82 -25.33 -9.65
C VAL A 984 -4.08 -25.95 -8.28
N PRO A 985 -5.34 -26.08 -7.83
CA PRO A 985 -5.66 -26.77 -6.58
C PRO A 985 -5.02 -28.17 -6.52
N ARG A 986 -4.39 -28.52 -5.40
CA ARG A 986 -3.66 -29.81 -5.20
C ARG A 986 -2.43 -30.00 -6.11
N ALA A 987 -1.91 -28.95 -6.74
CA ALA A 987 -0.63 -29.06 -7.44
C ALA A 987 0.48 -29.51 -6.46
N ASN A 988 1.48 -30.23 -6.96
CA ASN A 988 2.77 -30.30 -6.27
C ASN A 988 3.51 -28.99 -6.55
N TRP A 989 4.20 -28.47 -5.54
CA TRP A 989 5.01 -27.27 -5.72
C TRP A 989 6.16 -27.55 -6.70
N THR A 990 6.37 -26.63 -7.63
CA THR A 990 7.50 -26.67 -8.56
C THR A 990 8.23 -25.34 -8.56
N ARG A 991 9.52 -25.36 -8.93
CA ARG A 991 10.34 -24.15 -8.99
C ARG A 991 9.67 -23.09 -9.87
N GLY A 992 9.42 -21.92 -9.29
CA GLY A 992 8.75 -20.80 -9.95
C GLY A 992 7.28 -20.63 -9.56
N ASP A 993 6.67 -21.62 -8.90
CA ASP A 993 5.39 -21.44 -8.23
C ASP A 993 5.56 -20.53 -7.00
N ASP A 994 4.49 -19.84 -6.61
CA ASP A 994 4.49 -19.00 -5.41
C ASP A 994 4.84 -19.80 -4.17
N PHE A 995 5.64 -19.21 -3.27
CA PHE A 995 5.71 -19.71 -1.91
C PHE A 995 4.40 -19.45 -1.17
N ILE A 996 3.84 -20.50 -0.57
CA ILE A 996 2.65 -20.47 0.28
C ILE A 996 2.90 -21.32 1.53
N GLY A 997 1.91 -21.43 2.42
CA GLY A 997 2.06 -22.14 3.69
C GLY A 997 2.32 -23.64 3.57
N ASP A 998 1.92 -24.27 2.47
CA ASP A 998 2.05 -25.72 2.26
C ASP A 998 3.45 -26.06 1.67
N PRO A 999 4.30 -26.85 2.35
CA PRO A 999 5.65 -27.16 1.90
C PRO A 999 5.68 -28.01 0.63
N PRO A 1000 6.80 -28.08 -0.10
CA PRO A 1000 6.84 -28.67 -1.44
C PRO A 1000 6.46 -30.15 -1.57
N HIS A 1001 6.53 -30.92 -0.48
CA HIS A 1001 6.07 -32.31 -0.44
C HIS A 1001 4.55 -32.47 -0.27
N GLU A 1002 3.85 -31.39 0.07
CA GLU A 1002 2.41 -31.38 0.32
C GLU A 1002 1.63 -30.79 -0.87
N PRO A 1003 0.37 -31.21 -1.05
CA PRO A 1003 -0.50 -30.63 -2.07
C PRO A 1003 -0.75 -29.14 -1.79
N GLN A 1004 -0.44 -28.28 -2.75
CA GLN A 1004 -0.54 -26.84 -2.61
C GLN A 1004 -2.01 -26.40 -2.45
N GLY A 1005 -2.26 -25.55 -1.45
CA GLY A 1005 -3.58 -25.05 -1.05
C GLY A 1005 -4.27 -25.84 0.05
N TRP A 1006 -3.56 -26.70 0.78
CA TRP A 1006 -4.13 -27.58 1.77
C TRP A 1006 -4.54 -26.84 3.06
N TYR A 1007 -3.55 -26.32 3.79
CA TYR A 1007 -3.72 -25.65 5.07
C TYR A 1007 -3.45 -24.15 5.01
N SER A 1008 -2.84 -23.65 3.92
CA SER A 1008 -2.59 -22.22 3.71
C SER A 1008 -3.80 -21.32 4.05
N VAL A 1009 -3.52 -20.27 4.83
CA VAL A 1009 -4.45 -19.16 5.12
C VAL A 1009 -4.11 -18.00 4.19
N TYR A 1010 -5.04 -17.62 3.32
CA TYR A 1010 -4.82 -16.58 2.33
C TYR A 1010 -5.26 -15.21 2.82
N ASP A 1011 -4.75 -14.16 2.18
CA ASP A 1011 -5.17 -12.78 2.45
C ASP A 1011 -6.64 -12.48 2.11
N THR A 1012 -7.29 -13.37 1.36
CA THR A 1012 -8.72 -13.30 1.03
C THR A 1012 -9.62 -14.08 2.00
N ASP A 1013 -9.05 -14.79 2.98
CA ASP A 1013 -9.79 -15.59 3.97
C ASP A 1013 -10.36 -14.70 5.09
N ASN A 1014 -11.16 -13.69 4.70
CA ASN A 1014 -11.57 -12.58 5.56
C ASN A 1014 -12.11 -13.03 6.92
N SER A 1015 -12.96 -14.07 6.98
CA SER A 1015 -13.53 -14.55 8.24
C SER A 1015 -12.48 -15.20 9.15
N THR A 1016 -11.57 -16.02 8.61
CA THR A 1016 -10.43 -16.56 9.38
C THR A 1016 -9.53 -15.42 9.88
N LEU A 1017 -9.27 -14.40 9.04
CA LEU A 1017 -8.45 -13.25 9.42
C LEU A 1017 -9.10 -12.39 10.52
N GLU A 1018 -10.43 -12.24 10.53
CA GLU A 1018 -11.14 -11.57 11.63
C GLU A 1018 -11.04 -12.36 12.94
N ILE A 1019 -11.10 -13.70 12.89
CA ILE A 1019 -10.90 -14.55 14.07
C ILE A 1019 -9.49 -14.35 14.64
N ILE A 1020 -8.46 -14.38 13.76
CA ILE A 1020 -7.07 -14.13 14.16
C ILE A 1020 -6.95 -12.74 14.81
N ARG A 1021 -7.51 -11.70 14.18
CA ARG A 1021 -7.49 -10.33 14.72
C ARG A 1021 -8.18 -10.23 16.07
N HIS A 1022 -9.31 -10.90 16.24
CA HIS A 1022 -10.05 -10.91 17.49
C HIS A 1022 -9.18 -11.43 18.64
N PHE A 1023 -8.60 -12.62 18.50
CA PHE A 1023 -7.77 -13.22 19.55
C PHE A 1023 -6.45 -12.47 19.75
N ALA A 1024 -5.83 -11.96 18.69
CA ALA A 1024 -4.64 -11.11 18.81
C ALA A 1024 -4.93 -9.82 19.59
N SER A 1025 -6.10 -9.21 19.42
CA SER A 1025 -6.48 -8.03 20.22
C SER A 1025 -6.64 -8.36 21.72
N MET A 1026 -7.08 -9.58 22.04
CA MET A 1026 -7.30 -10.02 23.42
C MET A 1026 -6.00 -10.27 24.18
N THR A 1027 -4.93 -10.70 23.51
CA THR A 1027 -3.60 -10.87 24.11
C THR A 1027 -2.97 -9.52 24.47
N ILE A 1028 -3.15 -8.49 23.62
CA ILE A 1028 -2.66 -7.12 23.85
C ILE A 1028 -3.34 -6.46 25.06
N THR A 1029 -4.66 -6.63 25.23
CA THR A 1029 -5.42 -5.98 26.32
C THR A 1029 -4.98 -6.39 27.74
N LYS A 1030 -4.41 -7.58 27.94
CA LYS A 1030 -3.91 -8.01 29.27
C LYS A 1030 -2.60 -7.34 29.67
N SER A 1031 -1.68 -7.09 28.73
CA SER A 1031 -0.46 -6.30 28.98
C SER A 1031 -0.79 -4.90 29.51
N SER A 1032 -1.87 -4.29 29.03
CA SER A 1032 -2.34 -2.96 29.44
C SER A 1032 -3.06 -2.91 30.80
N ALA A 1033 -3.57 -4.03 31.31
CA ALA A 1033 -4.24 -4.09 32.61
C ALA A 1033 -3.25 -3.98 33.78
N ASN A 1034 -2.02 -4.48 33.62
CA ASN A 1034 -0.94 -4.33 34.60
C ASN A 1034 -0.29 -2.93 34.56
N THR A 1035 -0.45 -2.17 33.47
CA THR A 1035 0.00 -0.76 33.39
C THR A 1035 -0.77 0.13 34.38
N LEU A 1036 -2.02 -0.22 34.72
CA LEU A 1036 -2.79 0.47 35.75
C LEU A 1036 -2.19 0.25 37.14
N VAL A 1037 -1.69 -0.95 37.43
CA VAL A 1037 -1.01 -1.30 38.69
C VAL A 1037 0.37 -0.64 38.77
N PHE A 1038 1.10 -0.56 37.66
CA PHE A 1038 2.40 0.13 37.60
C PHE A 1038 2.24 1.67 37.70
N SER A 1039 1.15 2.24 37.17
CA SER A 1039 0.81 3.66 37.37
C SER A 1039 0.47 3.97 38.83
N ILE A 1040 -0.15 3.03 39.54
CA ILE A 1040 -0.42 3.14 40.99
C ILE A 1040 0.89 3.01 41.80
N PHE A 1041 1.78 2.09 41.43
CA PHE A 1041 3.11 1.94 42.04
C PHE A 1041 4.01 3.15 41.79
N LEU A 1042 3.98 3.74 40.59
CA LEU A 1042 4.73 4.94 40.26
C LEU A 1042 4.17 6.17 40.99
N HIS A 1043 2.85 6.28 41.15
CA HIS A 1043 2.24 7.28 42.01
C HIS A 1043 2.65 7.11 43.49
N PHE A 1044 2.73 5.88 43.99
CA PHE A 1044 3.19 5.59 45.36
C PHE A 1044 4.69 5.87 45.55
N PHE A 1045 5.54 5.53 44.57
CA PHE A 1045 6.98 5.76 44.62
C PHE A 1045 7.31 7.26 44.57
N ILE A 1046 6.57 8.04 43.77
CA ILE A 1046 6.69 9.50 43.73
C ILE A 1046 6.17 10.11 45.06
N PHE A 1047 5.08 9.59 45.62
CA PHE A 1047 4.58 10.07 46.93
C PHE A 1047 5.55 9.78 48.08
N THR A 1048 6.34 8.71 47.99
CA THR A 1048 7.33 8.32 49.01
C THR A 1048 8.65 9.08 48.88
N ILE A 1049 8.96 9.65 47.71
CA ILE A 1049 10.10 10.57 47.51
C ILE A 1049 9.75 12.01 47.90
N PHE A 1050 8.45 12.32 48.02
CA PHE A 1050 7.94 13.64 48.43
C PHE A 1050 7.70 13.78 49.95
N ILE A 1051 7.82 12.69 50.73
CA ILE A 1051 7.92 12.70 52.22
C ILE A 1051 9.40 12.58 52.58
#